data_AF-A0A9P1DNQ0-F1
#
_entry.id   AF-A0A9P1DNQ0-F1
#
_cell.length_a   1.000
_cell.length_b   1.000
_cell.length_c   1.000
_cell.angle_alpha   90.00
_cell.angle_beta   90.00
_cell.angle_gamma   90.00
#
_symmetry.space_group_name_H-M   'P 1'
#
loop_
_entity.id
_entity.type
_entity.pdbx_description
1 polymer ?
#
loop_
_entity_poly.entity_id
_entity_poly.type
_entity_poly.pdbx_seq_one_letter_code
_entity_poly.pdbx_strand_id
1 'polypeptide(L)'
;MIRLLVVPSKFLLLLGIFECGHTYKFSEHRQERQPNNSYGAVNVTQAMKVPLYKELSAALPLVIRNLTNYSGLINDKGAPPNPNITYHFGELENDLAMLSDKVSGFYAVLHEMLPDGSGPFLCPLNKQSHIKECLLMATCLLEYHVPEEIELAAFTTYMEMTQRFIDVGWTVLKSGLLMEEPSPILNMDAVPPKKYQCDLLKHEKVTPSTAHSMLQVESSESEFESDGATLAMSSALIQASQASFQILDSHQVGSSVDATILKLHELWMPICKHLNCNHSSFWDLHYASYRQTASLLELKSGYAARRAMRREVQHRVKLEKRFGEFVSENHEYYSRLYNGTHFPPGRRFVDSNFIQASSRGESMIGHMRDFANEISTEESRAIRLFDHVEYRKFQKDRHGRRPVSLLQDENEENEENEENEEQEDSEEDEDEDEDEDKEVAIDDAEDVGSKDMEGVPALVEEDNVLEDGTEDDKGSRRRRRRRSRRRARRRWIGGRRRRRRRRRIFDVIANVVEDVAAFMESITGCLGYAIEFASTGYDYEVVPGAVSISLGLSAGARQALEDLISKRSPTLAISMDFGFAVGVTKKLLWSGTGLGGSVTCEVGASCEAYITVAVIGSVNIPTQSAACPMGPTWGAATCAQCFGGGISSMCCNMGFKGGSNDCR
;
A
#
# COMPACT_ATOMS: atom_id res chain seq x y z
N MET A 1 -80.60 8.16 22.18
CA MET A 1 -80.32 6.74 21.85
C MET A 1 -78.96 6.70 21.19
N ILE A 2 -77.89 6.02 21.64
CA ILE A 2 -77.55 5.15 22.78
C ILE A 2 -76.02 5.32 22.96
N ARG A 3 -75.58 5.64 24.20
CA ARG A 3 -74.33 5.31 24.96
C ARG A 3 -72.98 5.20 24.22
N LEU A 4 -71.86 5.87 24.56
CA LEU A 4 -71.25 6.36 25.81
C LEU A 4 -70.91 5.26 26.85
N LEU A 5 -69.60 4.96 26.99
CA LEU A 5 -68.89 4.39 28.16
C LEU A 5 -67.36 4.55 27.88
N VAL A 6 -66.66 5.56 28.44
CA VAL A 6 -66.09 5.70 29.80
C VAL A 6 -64.66 5.13 29.92
N VAL A 7 -63.72 6.06 30.17
CA VAL A 7 -62.32 5.91 30.65
C VAL A 7 -62.35 5.81 32.19
N PRO A 8 -61.39 5.18 32.90
CA PRO A 8 -60.30 5.93 33.60
C PRO A 8 -58.93 5.18 33.64
N SER A 9 -57.79 5.84 33.44
CA SER A 9 -56.99 6.66 34.39
C SER A 9 -56.15 5.87 35.42
N LYS A 10 -54.82 6.06 35.34
CA LYS A 10 -53.83 6.39 36.40
C LYS A 10 -52.42 6.34 35.76
N PHE A 11 -51.70 7.43 35.45
CA PHE A 11 -51.16 8.56 36.22
C PHE A 11 -49.97 8.22 37.14
N LEU A 12 -48.92 9.04 37.00
CA LEU A 12 -47.68 9.22 37.76
C LEU A 12 -46.48 8.36 37.32
N LEU A 13 -45.22 8.80 37.36
CA LEU A 13 -44.52 10.11 37.29
C LEU A 13 -43.04 9.72 37.49
N LEU A 14 -42.10 10.09 36.61
CA LEU A 14 -40.78 10.61 37.03
C LEU A 14 -39.93 10.97 35.80
N LEU A 15 -39.82 12.28 35.63
CA LEU A 15 -38.75 12.97 34.94
C LEU A 15 -37.40 12.59 35.56
N GLY A 16 -36.42 12.31 34.72
CA GLY A 16 -35.04 12.06 35.10
C GLY A 16 -34.11 12.48 33.96
N ILE A 17 -33.70 13.74 34.05
CA ILE A 17 -32.63 14.43 33.33
C ILE A 17 -31.41 13.52 33.13
N PHE A 18 -30.84 13.46 31.92
CA PHE A 18 -29.39 13.57 31.71
C PHE A 18 -29.12 14.04 30.28
N GLU A 19 -28.79 15.33 30.17
CA GLU A 19 -27.89 15.85 29.16
C GLU A 19 -26.58 15.06 29.22
N CYS A 20 -26.08 14.59 28.08
CA CYS A 20 -24.65 14.51 27.82
C CYS A 20 -24.43 14.49 26.31
N GLY A 21 -24.43 15.69 25.72
CA GLY A 21 -23.68 15.92 24.50
C GLY A 21 -22.20 15.84 24.83
N HIS A 22 -21.53 14.76 24.42
CA HIS A 22 -20.08 14.74 24.36
C HIS A 22 -19.62 15.17 22.97
N THR A 23 -19.50 16.49 22.81
CA THR A 23 -18.49 17.05 21.92
C THR A 23 -17.12 16.68 22.48
N TYR A 24 -16.41 15.76 21.83
CA TYR A 24 -15.02 15.47 22.16
C TYR A 24 -14.16 16.67 21.74
N LYS A 25 -13.73 17.46 22.73
CA LYS A 25 -12.55 18.32 22.60
C LYS A 25 -11.33 17.40 22.54
N PHE A 26 -10.58 17.46 21.44
CA PHE A 26 -9.18 17.04 21.44
C PHE A 26 -8.46 17.83 22.53
N SER A 27 -8.01 17.13 23.56
CA SER A 27 -7.11 17.67 24.57
C SER A 27 -5.72 17.78 23.93
N GLU A 28 -5.38 18.95 23.40
CA GLU A 28 -3.98 19.33 23.17
C GLU A 28 -3.23 19.21 24.50
N HIS A 29 -2.42 18.15 24.65
CA HIS A 29 -1.42 18.09 25.69
C HIS A 29 -0.33 19.12 25.34
N ARG A 30 -0.55 20.36 25.80
CA ARG A 30 0.45 21.42 25.81
C ARG A 30 1.54 21.03 26.81
N GLN A 31 2.59 20.40 26.31
CA GLN A 31 3.78 20.05 27.06
C GLN A 31 4.48 21.35 27.48
N GLU A 32 4.50 21.64 28.79
CA GLU A 32 5.24 22.75 29.37
C GLU A 32 6.73 22.59 29.08
N ARG A 33 7.24 23.41 28.14
CA ARG A 33 8.68 23.58 27.92
C ARG A 33 9.29 24.28 29.14
N GLN A 34 10.14 23.56 29.87
CA GLN A 34 11.15 24.19 30.72
C GLN A 34 12.21 24.88 29.85
N PRO A 35 12.57 26.14 30.12
CA PRO A 35 13.66 26.82 29.42
C PRO A 35 14.97 26.52 30.15
N ASN A 36 15.77 25.58 29.64
CA ASN A 36 17.18 25.52 29.99
C ASN A 36 18.04 25.68 28.73
N ASN A 37 18.64 26.87 28.67
CA ASN A 37 19.72 27.27 27.78
C ASN A 37 20.89 26.28 27.87
N SER A 38 21.20 25.65 26.74
CA SER A 38 22.54 25.20 26.38
C SER A 38 22.61 25.16 24.87
N TYR A 39 23.05 26.24 24.24
CA TYR A 39 23.42 26.25 22.83
C TYR A 39 24.75 25.51 22.67
N GLY A 40 24.69 24.18 22.73
CA GLY A 40 25.69 23.32 22.12
C GLY A 40 25.47 23.34 20.61
N ALA A 41 26.55 23.49 19.84
CA ALA A 41 26.51 23.38 18.39
C ALA A 41 25.93 22.01 17.99
N VAL A 42 24.66 21.99 17.57
CA VAL A 42 24.00 20.81 17.04
C VAL A 42 24.63 20.52 15.68
N ASN A 43 25.26 19.36 15.54
CA ASN A 43 25.71 18.83 14.26
C ASN A 43 24.50 18.68 13.33
N VAL A 44 24.35 19.63 12.39
CA VAL A 44 23.32 19.65 11.33
C VAL A 44 23.45 18.46 10.35
N THR A 45 24.41 17.57 10.55
CA THR A 45 24.61 16.34 9.77
C THR A 45 23.94 15.09 10.36
N GLN A 46 23.31 15.17 11.55
CA GLN A 46 22.26 14.20 11.93
C GLN A 46 20.95 14.62 11.26
N ALA A 47 20.91 14.55 9.92
CA ALA A 47 19.64 14.47 9.22
C ALA A 47 18.85 13.32 9.86
N MET A 48 17.62 13.60 10.28
CA MET A 48 16.76 12.67 11.01
C MET A 48 16.63 11.38 10.21
N LYS A 49 17.44 10.37 10.55
CA LYS A 49 17.38 9.06 9.89
C LYS A 49 15.99 8.49 10.20
N VAL A 50 15.15 8.36 9.17
CA VAL A 50 13.84 7.74 9.32
C VAL A 50 14.05 6.37 9.97
N PRO A 51 13.31 6.05 11.06
CA PRO A 51 13.48 4.76 11.73
C PRO A 51 13.18 3.59 10.78
N LEU A 52 14.00 2.54 10.84
CA LEU A 52 13.88 1.38 9.94
C LEU A 52 12.52 0.68 10.03
N TYR A 53 11.86 0.68 11.19
CA TYR A 53 10.52 0.07 11.33
C TYR A 53 9.46 0.81 10.51
N LYS A 54 9.60 2.14 10.32
CA LYS A 54 8.70 2.89 9.44
C LYS A 54 8.94 2.45 7.99
N GLU A 55 10.22 2.33 7.60
CA GLU A 55 10.56 1.86 6.25
C GLU A 55 9.98 0.47 5.98
N LEU A 56 10.08 -0.43 6.95
CA LEU A 56 9.51 -1.77 6.82
C LEU A 56 7.98 -1.75 6.81
N SER A 57 7.34 -0.88 7.61
CA SER A 57 5.88 -0.81 7.69
C SER A 57 5.24 -0.35 6.37
N ALA A 58 5.97 0.42 5.57
CA ALA A 58 5.53 0.80 4.22
C ALA A 58 6.02 -0.14 3.12
N ALA A 59 7.21 -0.74 3.26
CA ALA A 59 7.70 -1.73 2.31
C ALA A 59 6.80 -2.96 2.25
N LEU A 60 6.29 -3.41 3.41
CA LEU A 60 5.45 -4.60 3.54
C LEU A 60 4.18 -4.56 2.66
N PRO A 61 3.31 -3.54 2.74
CA PRO A 61 2.14 -3.46 1.87
C PRO A 61 2.48 -3.32 0.38
N LEU A 62 3.56 -2.61 0.03
CA LEU A 62 4.04 -2.50 -1.36
C LEU A 62 4.42 -3.87 -1.92
N VAL A 63 5.22 -4.65 -1.19
CA VAL A 63 5.64 -5.96 -1.67
C VAL A 63 4.46 -6.93 -1.77
N ILE A 64 3.51 -6.89 -0.82
CA ILE A 64 2.30 -7.74 -0.90
C ILE A 64 1.50 -7.41 -2.15
N ARG A 65 1.34 -6.12 -2.48
CA ARG A 65 0.67 -5.68 -3.69
C ARG A 65 1.42 -6.10 -4.95
N ASN A 66 2.73 -5.90 -5.00
CA ASN A 66 3.57 -6.31 -6.14
C ASN A 66 3.46 -7.82 -6.39
N LEU A 67 3.54 -8.62 -5.32
CA LEU A 67 3.39 -10.06 -5.38
C LEU A 67 1.98 -10.50 -5.78
N THR A 68 0.95 -9.78 -5.33
CA THR A 68 -0.44 -10.05 -5.71
C THR A 68 -0.66 -9.78 -7.20
N ASN A 69 -0.16 -8.64 -7.70
CA ASN A 69 -0.20 -8.31 -9.12
C ASN A 69 0.56 -9.34 -9.96
N TYR A 70 1.77 -9.71 -9.53
CA TYR A 70 2.56 -10.75 -10.17
C TYR A 70 1.81 -12.09 -10.22
N SER A 71 1.15 -12.48 -9.11
CA SER A 71 0.37 -13.72 -9.04
C SER A 71 -0.82 -13.74 -10.01
N GLY A 72 -1.42 -12.58 -10.30
CA GLY A 72 -2.46 -12.46 -11.30
C GLY A 72 -1.92 -12.64 -12.71
N LEU A 73 -0.80 -11.99 -13.03
CA LEU A 73 -0.19 -12.01 -14.35
C LEU A 73 0.35 -13.40 -14.75
N ILE A 74 1.01 -14.12 -13.84
CA ILE A 74 1.60 -15.43 -14.14
C ILE A 74 0.56 -16.51 -14.46
N ASN A 75 -0.66 -16.37 -13.92
CA ASN A 75 -1.74 -17.34 -14.17
C ASN A 75 -2.54 -17.04 -15.44
N ASP A 76 -2.30 -15.89 -16.08
CA ASP A 76 -3.06 -15.44 -17.25
C ASP A 76 -2.45 -15.92 -18.58
N LYS A 77 -2.02 -17.18 -18.65
CA LYS A 77 -1.41 -17.78 -19.85
C LYS A 77 -2.36 -17.85 -21.05
N GLY A 78 -3.66 -17.67 -20.81
CA GLY A 78 -4.70 -17.67 -21.84
C GLY A 78 -5.08 -16.29 -22.35
N ALA A 79 -4.69 -15.20 -21.68
CA ALA A 79 -4.99 -13.87 -22.18
C ALA A 79 -4.17 -13.56 -23.43
N PRO A 80 -4.79 -12.91 -24.44
CA PRO A 80 -4.04 -12.37 -25.55
C PRO A 80 -2.96 -11.41 -25.02
N PRO A 81 -1.76 -11.40 -25.63
CA PRO A 81 -0.67 -10.55 -25.17
C PRO A 81 -1.16 -9.10 -25.10
N ASN A 82 -1.16 -8.55 -23.89
CA ASN A 82 -1.52 -7.15 -23.70
C ASN A 82 -0.41 -6.31 -24.33
N PRO A 83 -0.68 -5.50 -25.39
CA PRO A 83 0.37 -4.73 -26.07
C PRO A 83 1.08 -3.74 -25.13
N ASN A 84 0.48 -3.41 -23.97
CA ASN A 84 1.07 -2.54 -22.97
C ASN A 84 1.98 -3.25 -21.96
N ILE A 85 1.96 -4.59 -21.91
CA ILE A 85 2.83 -5.38 -21.04
C ILE A 85 3.95 -5.95 -21.90
N THR A 86 5.14 -5.36 -21.79
CA THR A 86 6.33 -5.78 -22.55
C THR A 86 6.89 -7.12 -22.11
N TYR A 87 6.43 -7.62 -20.96
CA TYR A 87 6.95 -8.84 -20.35
C TYR A 87 6.07 -10.04 -20.70
N HIS A 88 6.68 -11.12 -21.17
CA HIS A 88 6.00 -12.36 -21.54
C HIS A 88 6.33 -13.46 -20.52
N PHE A 89 5.30 -13.98 -19.86
CA PHE A 89 5.43 -15.12 -18.93
C PHE A 89 5.62 -16.44 -19.68
N GLY A 90 6.34 -17.38 -19.06
CA GLY A 90 6.57 -18.72 -19.61
C GLY A 90 8.05 -19.12 -19.69
N GLU A 91 8.96 -18.23 -19.30
CA GLU A 91 10.39 -18.52 -19.18
C GLU A 91 10.79 -18.40 -17.71
N LEU A 92 10.84 -19.54 -17.01
CA LEU A 92 11.00 -19.59 -15.56
C LEU A 92 12.15 -18.71 -15.05
N GLU A 93 13.30 -18.70 -15.70
CA GLU A 93 14.45 -17.90 -15.24
C GLU A 93 14.15 -16.39 -15.26
N ASN A 94 13.50 -15.91 -16.32
CA ASN A 94 13.08 -14.52 -16.44
C ASN A 94 11.94 -14.21 -15.44
N ASP A 95 11.02 -15.15 -15.26
CA ASP A 95 9.89 -15.04 -14.33
C ASP A 95 10.40 -14.93 -12.88
N LEU A 96 11.36 -15.78 -12.50
CA LEU A 96 12.01 -15.74 -11.20
C LEU A 96 12.85 -14.48 -11.00
N ALA A 97 13.49 -13.95 -12.05
CA ALA A 97 14.23 -12.69 -11.98
C ALA A 97 13.28 -11.51 -11.76
N MET A 98 12.17 -11.44 -12.48
CA MET A 98 11.14 -10.43 -12.29
C MET A 98 10.53 -10.52 -10.89
N LEU A 99 10.23 -11.73 -10.41
CA LEU A 99 9.73 -11.95 -9.05
C LEU A 99 10.74 -11.48 -7.99
N SER A 100 12.04 -11.73 -8.20
CA SER A 100 13.10 -11.24 -7.32
C SER A 100 13.15 -9.70 -7.29
N ASP A 101 13.00 -9.06 -8.45
CA ASP A 101 12.91 -7.60 -8.56
C ASP A 101 11.73 -7.04 -7.76
N LYS A 102 10.54 -7.68 -7.84
CA LYS A 102 9.33 -7.28 -7.08
C LYS A 102 9.50 -7.30 -5.55
N VAL A 103 10.41 -8.12 -5.02
CA VAL A 103 10.66 -8.25 -3.57
C VAL A 103 11.95 -7.55 -3.11
N SER A 104 12.78 -7.08 -4.04
CA SER A 104 14.13 -6.59 -3.77
C SER A 104 14.16 -5.44 -2.78
N GLY A 105 13.31 -4.43 -2.98
CA GLY A 105 13.20 -3.27 -2.10
C GLY A 105 12.81 -3.63 -0.66
N PHE A 106 11.81 -4.51 -0.53
CA PHE A 106 11.38 -5.03 0.76
C PHE A 106 12.48 -5.84 1.46
N TYR A 107 13.18 -6.73 0.74
CA TYR A 107 14.28 -7.50 1.30
C TYR A 107 15.40 -6.61 1.77
N ALA A 108 15.72 -5.58 1.00
CA ALA A 108 16.78 -4.66 1.35
C ALA A 108 16.48 -3.94 2.68
N VAL A 109 15.24 -3.52 2.94
CA VAL A 109 14.84 -2.92 4.23
C VAL A 109 14.85 -3.97 5.35
N LEU A 110 14.30 -5.16 5.08
CA LEU A 110 14.26 -6.25 6.06
C LEU A 110 15.67 -6.70 6.47
N HIS A 111 16.63 -6.70 5.54
CA HIS A 111 18.03 -7.06 5.82
C HIS A 111 18.69 -6.08 6.78
N GLU A 112 18.37 -4.79 6.70
CA GLU A 112 18.88 -3.76 7.61
C GLU A 112 18.27 -3.86 9.02
N MET A 113 17.04 -4.35 9.13
CA MET A 113 16.39 -4.58 10.42
C MET A 113 16.86 -5.86 11.12
N LEU A 114 17.40 -6.82 10.38
CA LEU A 114 17.87 -8.08 10.94
C LEU A 114 19.29 -7.91 11.53
N PRO A 115 19.53 -8.36 12.78
CA PRO A 115 20.82 -8.21 13.42
C PRO A 115 21.92 -9.02 12.72
N ASP A 116 23.17 -8.62 12.97
CA ASP A 116 24.39 -9.35 12.62
C ASP A 116 24.57 -9.60 11.11
N GLY A 117 23.90 -8.81 10.25
CA GLY A 117 23.93 -9.05 8.80
C GLY A 117 23.31 -10.40 8.41
N SER A 118 22.43 -10.97 9.25
CA SER A 118 21.77 -12.25 8.97
C SER A 118 20.70 -12.17 7.87
N GLY A 119 20.34 -10.95 7.44
CA GLY A 119 19.35 -10.67 6.40
C GLY A 119 19.51 -11.49 5.12
N PRO A 120 20.64 -11.37 4.40
CA PRO A 120 20.85 -12.11 3.15
C PRO A 120 20.81 -13.63 3.28
N PHE A 121 21.10 -14.17 4.47
CA PHE A 121 21.04 -15.61 4.73
C PHE A 121 19.61 -16.09 4.99
N LEU A 122 18.81 -15.30 5.72
CA LEU A 122 17.42 -15.63 6.07
C LEU A 122 16.43 -15.28 4.95
N CYS A 123 16.71 -14.20 4.22
CA CYS A 123 15.93 -13.69 3.10
C CYS A 123 16.77 -13.54 1.83
N PRO A 124 17.30 -14.64 1.28
CA PRO A 124 18.11 -14.59 0.06
C PRO A 124 17.27 -14.18 -1.16
N LEU A 125 17.74 -13.18 -1.91
CA LEU A 125 17.07 -12.66 -3.12
C LEU A 125 16.90 -13.71 -4.23
N ASN A 126 17.81 -14.69 -4.28
CA ASN A 126 17.83 -15.75 -5.29
C ASN A 126 17.05 -17.00 -4.89
N LYS A 127 16.30 -17.00 -3.78
CA LYS A 127 15.47 -18.15 -3.38
C LYS A 127 14.05 -17.71 -3.02
N GLN A 128 13.14 -17.95 -3.95
CA GLN A 128 11.74 -17.56 -3.88
C GLN A 128 10.99 -18.32 -2.79
N SER A 129 11.45 -19.52 -2.43
CA SER A 129 10.91 -20.33 -1.32
C SER A 129 10.91 -19.62 0.04
N HIS A 130 11.69 -18.54 0.20
CA HIS A 130 11.76 -17.73 1.41
C HIS A 130 10.82 -16.52 1.43
N ILE A 131 10.13 -16.17 0.32
CA ILE A 131 9.27 -14.97 0.27
C ILE A 131 8.22 -14.98 1.38
N LYS A 132 7.49 -16.09 1.52
CA LYS A 132 6.50 -16.29 2.59
C LYS A 132 7.10 -16.16 3.98
N GLU A 133 8.27 -16.72 4.20
CA GLU A 133 8.99 -16.64 5.47
C GLU A 133 9.37 -15.18 5.80
N CYS A 134 9.91 -14.45 4.82
CA CYS A 134 10.35 -13.07 4.98
C CYS A 134 9.18 -12.12 5.29
N LEU A 135 8.01 -12.32 4.65
CA LEU A 135 6.79 -11.59 4.99
C LEU A 135 6.36 -11.84 6.44
N LEU A 136 6.40 -13.09 6.90
CA LEU A 136 6.09 -13.43 8.29
C LEU A 136 7.09 -12.79 9.26
N MET A 137 8.39 -12.89 8.99
CA MET A 137 9.42 -12.26 9.83
C MET A 137 9.22 -10.74 9.91
N ALA A 138 8.90 -10.08 8.79
CA ALA A 138 8.62 -8.65 8.79
C ALA A 138 7.44 -8.28 9.68
N THR A 139 6.31 -9.00 9.59
CA THR A 139 5.17 -8.77 10.50
C THR A 139 5.53 -8.98 11.97
N CYS A 140 6.39 -9.95 12.28
CA CYS A 140 6.86 -10.18 13.64
C CYS A 140 7.82 -9.08 14.14
N LEU A 141 8.65 -8.51 13.26
CA LEU A 141 9.51 -7.38 13.62
C LEU A 141 8.68 -6.12 13.87
N LEU A 142 7.67 -5.85 13.03
CA LEU A 142 6.77 -4.71 13.21
C LEU A 142 5.96 -4.81 14.51
N GLU A 143 5.60 -6.02 14.97
CA GLU A 143 4.87 -6.21 16.24
C GLU A 143 5.61 -5.60 17.45
N TYR A 144 6.94 -5.60 17.47
CA TYR A 144 7.72 -5.01 18.56
C TYR A 144 7.49 -3.51 18.74
N HIS A 145 7.08 -2.84 17.66
CA HIS A 145 6.87 -1.40 17.60
C HIS A 145 5.40 -1.02 17.84
N VAL A 146 4.55 -1.98 18.21
CA VAL A 146 3.12 -1.78 18.45
C VAL A 146 2.80 -1.79 19.96
N PRO A 147 2.06 -0.80 20.51
CA PRO A 147 1.40 0.31 19.81
C PRO A 147 2.21 1.62 19.78
N GLU A 148 3.45 1.61 20.30
CA GLU A 148 4.20 2.83 20.60
C GLU A 148 4.53 3.66 19.36
N GLU A 149 4.88 3.00 18.26
CA GLU A 149 5.33 3.64 17.03
C GLU A 149 4.48 3.27 15.80
N ILE A 150 3.78 2.14 15.87
CA ILE A 150 2.83 1.70 14.86
C ILE A 150 1.47 1.54 15.52
N GLU A 151 0.48 2.26 15.01
CA GLU A 151 -0.90 2.12 15.46
C GLU A 151 -1.37 0.68 15.31
N LEU A 152 -2.03 0.17 16.35
CA LEU A 152 -2.48 -1.21 16.37
C LEU A 152 -3.47 -1.53 15.24
N ALA A 153 -4.29 -0.56 14.81
CA ALA A 153 -5.18 -0.69 13.66
C ALA A 153 -4.42 -0.85 12.32
N ALA A 154 -3.36 -0.06 12.10
CA ALA A 154 -2.49 -0.21 10.94
C ALA A 154 -1.81 -1.59 10.94
N PHE A 155 -1.33 -2.03 12.11
CA PHE A 155 -0.75 -3.37 12.26
C PHE A 155 -1.74 -4.50 11.97
N THR A 156 -2.99 -4.39 12.44
CA THR A 156 -4.05 -5.35 12.10
C THR A 156 -4.27 -5.43 10.58
N THR A 157 -4.25 -4.28 9.90
CA THR A 157 -4.36 -4.22 8.43
C THR A 157 -3.20 -4.95 7.74
N TYR A 158 -1.96 -4.72 8.19
CA TYR A 158 -0.78 -5.43 7.67
C TYR A 158 -0.89 -6.94 7.87
N MET A 159 -1.38 -7.38 9.03
CA MET A 159 -1.61 -8.79 9.33
C MET A 159 -2.65 -9.41 8.40
N GLU A 160 -3.78 -8.73 8.16
CA GLU A 160 -4.83 -9.20 7.27
C GLU A 160 -4.32 -9.38 5.84
N MET A 161 -3.63 -8.37 5.31
CA MET A 161 -3.07 -8.42 3.96
C MET A 161 -2.02 -9.51 3.81
N THR A 162 -1.09 -9.58 4.75
CA THR A 162 -0.03 -10.58 4.74
C THR A 162 -0.65 -11.97 4.78
N GLN A 163 -1.65 -12.18 5.64
CA GLN A 163 -2.31 -13.47 5.75
C GLN A 163 -3.12 -13.83 4.50
N ARG A 164 -3.88 -12.88 3.92
CA ARG A 164 -4.62 -13.10 2.66
C ARG A 164 -3.66 -13.50 1.54
N PHE A 165 -2.54 -12.79 1.41
CA PHE A 165 -1.52 -13.16 0.44
C PHE A 165 -0.95 -14.55 0.73
N ILE A 166 -0.55 -14.86 1.96
CA ILE A 166 0.03 -16.17 2.30
C ILE A 166 -0.94 -17.33 2.04
N ASP A 167 -2.22 -17.18 2.37
CA ASP A 167 -3.19 -18.26 2.23
C ASP A 167 -3.74 -18.37 0.79
N VAL A 168 -3.84 -17.26 0.05
CA VAL A 168 -4.42 -17.22 -1.30
C VAL A 168 -3.34 -16.91 -2.35
N GLY A 169 -2.81 -15.68 -2.36
CA GLY A 169 -1.88 -15.20 -3.38
C GLY A 169 -0.62 -16.06 -3.54
N TRP A 170 -0.03 -16.55 -2.45
CA TRP A 170 1.14 -17.42 -2.48
C TRP A 170 0.85 -18.76 -3.13
N THR A 171 -0.33 -19.35 -2.86
CA THR A 171 -0.72 -20.62 -3.49
C THR A 171 -0.91 -20.47 -4.99
N VAL A 172 -1.50 -19.36 -5.41
CA VAL A 172 -1.73 -18.98 -6.81
C VAL A 172 -0.40 -18.71 -7.53
N LEU A 173 0.50 -17.96 -6.91
CA LEU A 173 1.84 -17.66 -7.43
C LEU A 173 2.68 -18.93 -7.57
N LYS A 174 2.73 -19.76 -6.52
CA LYS A 174 3.48 -21.02 -6.51
C LYS A 174 2.94 -22.01 -7.54
N SER A 175 1.63 -22.09 -7.72
CA SER A 175 1.02 -22.90 -8.78
C SER A 175 1.43 -22.41 -10.17
N GLY A 176 1.43 -21.09 -10.40
CA GLY A 176 1.86 -20.49 -11.67
C GLY A 176 3.31 -20.85 -12.03
N LEU A 177 4.23 -20.72 -11.08
CA LEU A 177 5.65 -21.09 -11.27
C LEU A 177 5.83 -22.60 -11.47
N LEU A 178 5.11 -23.44 -10.72
CA LEU A 178 5.19 -24.90 -10.86
C LEU A 178 4.63 -25.41 -12.20
N MET A 179 3.72 -24.66 -12.83
CA MET A 179 3.23 -24.97 -14.17
C MET A 179 4.27 -24.70 -15.27
N GLU A 180 5.28 -23.87 -15.02
CA GLU A 180 6.37 -23.60 -15.97
C GLU A 180 7.43 -24.69 -15.89
N GLU A 181 7.89 -25.00 -14.68
CA GLU A 181 8.80 -26.12 -14.44
C GLU A 181 8.53 -26.76 -13.07
N PRO A 182 8.31 -28.09 -13.02
CA PRO A 182 8.15 -28.79 -11.76
C PRO A 182 9.50 -28.90 -11.02
N SER A 183 9.88 -27.84 -10.31
CA SER A 183 11.10 -27.83 -9.50
C SER A 183 10.83 -28.29 -8.07
N PRO A 184 11.58 -29.27 -7.52
CA PRO A 184 11.46 -29.67 -6.12
C PRO A 184 11.79 -28.53 -5.15
N ILE A 185 12.55 -27.52 -5.59
CA ILE A 185 12.91 -26.34 -4.79
C ILE A 185 11.69 -25.47 -4.52
N LEU A 186 10.76 -25.37 -5.47
CA LEU A 186 9.53 -24.60 -5.32
C LEU A 186 8.51 -25.31 -4.41
N ASN A 187 8.63 -26.62 -4.18
CA ASN A 187 7.67 -27.39 -3.40
C ASN A 187 7.78 -27.16 -1.89
N MET A 188 8.96 -26.81 -1.37
CA MET A 188 9.16 -26.62 0.07
C MET A 188 9.12 -25.14 0.44
N ASP A 189 8.15 -24.75 1.26
CA ASP A 189 8.15 -23.43 1.91
C ASP A 189 9.17 -23.45 3.04
N ALA A 190 10.05 -22.46 3.09
CA ALA A 190 10.94 -22.30 4.22
C ALA A 190 10.16 -21.88 5.49
N VAL A 191 10.68 -22.25 6.66
CA VAL A 191 10.03 -21.98 7.95
C VAL A 191 10.88 -20.97 8.72
N PRO A 192 10.28 -19.87 9.21
CA PRO A 192 11.02 -18.84 9.95
C PRO A 192 11.76 -19.43 11.15
N PRO A 193 13.01 -19.01 11.43
CA PRO A 193 13.70 -19.37 12.66
C PRO A 193 12.83 -19.08 13.88
N LYS A 194 12.91 -19.92 14.91
CA LYS A 194 12.10 -19.78 16.14
C LYS A 194 12.16 -18.37 16.75
N LYS A 195 13.29 -17.66 16.62
CA LYS A 195 13.49 -16.29 17.10
C LYS A 195 12.73 -15.21 16.32
N TYR A 196 12.15 -15.53 15.17
CA TYR A 196 11.33 -14.62 14.36
C TYR A 196 9.91 -15.18 14.15
N GLN A 197 9.51 -16.18 14.93
CA GLN A 197 8.13 -16.65 14.99
C GLN A 197 7.40 -15.82 16.04
N CYS A 198 6.37 -15.07 15.63
CA CYS A 198 5.67 -14.13 16.52
C CYS A 198 5.08 -14.80 17.78
N ASP A 199 4.76 -16.10 17.72
CA ASP A 199 4.27 -16.88 18.87
C ASP A 199 5.35 -17.21 19.93
N LEU A 200 6.62 -17.16 19.54
CA LEU A 200 7.79 -17.53 20.35
C LEU A 200 8.66 -16.35 20.75
N LEU A 201 8.38 -15.16 20.22
CA LEU A 201 9.04 -13.94 20.65
C LEU A 201 8.79 -13.78 22.15
N LYS A 202 9.89 -13.93 22.91
CA LYS A 202 9.86 -13.72 24.36
C LYS A 202 9.64 -12.24 24.59
N HIS A 203 8.38 -11.82 24.66
CA HIS A 203 8.08 -10.62 25.43
C HIS A 203 8.48 -10.92 26.87
N GLU A 204 9.16 -9.96 27.50
CA GLU A 204 9.57 -10.05 28.90
C GLU A 204 8.36 -10.56 29.68
N LYS A 205 8.52 -11.72 30.33
CA LYS A 205 7.39 -12.47 30.89
C LYS A 205 6.67 -11.55 31.87
N VAL A 206 5.55 -10.98 31.45
CA VAL A 206 4.51 -10.54 32.38
C VAL A 206 4.13 -11.80 33.12
N THR A 207 4.60 -11.93 34.36
CA THR A 207 4.42 -13.12 35.19
C THR A 207 2.95 -13.50 35.20
N PRO A 208 2.56 -14.63 34.59
CA PRO A 208 1.18 -15.05 34.55
C PRO A 208 0.89 -15.70 35.89
N SER A 209 0.69 -14.88 36.91
CA SER A 209 -0.01 -15.36 38.10
C SER A 209 -1.45 -15.60 37.68
N THR A 210 -1.93 -16.83 37.86
CA THR A 210 -3.35 -17.25 37.79
C THR A 210 -4.06 -17.25 36.43
N ALA A 211 -3.58 -18.02 35.44
CA ALA A 211 -4.36 -18.37 34.24
C ALA A 211 -5.20 -19.66 34.35
N HIS A 212 -5.19 -20.36 35.49
CA HIS A 212 -5.90 -21.64 35.67
C HIS A 212 -7.26 -21.55 36.39
N SER A 213 -7.79 -20.34 36.63
CA SER A 213 -9.11 -20.13 37.29
C SER A 213 -10.07 -19.26 36.47
N MET A 214 -10.06 -19.38 35.14
CA MET A 214 -10.74 -18.46 34.23
C MET A 214 -12.28 -18.61 34.13
N LEU A 215 -12.92 -19.33 35.06
CA LEU A 215 -14.38 -19.48 35.10
C LEU A 215 -15.02 -19.17 36.46
N GLN A 216 -14.25 -18.76 37.47
CA GLN A 216 -14.81 -18.35 38.77
C GLN A 216 -13.94 -17.28 39.44
N VAL A 217 -14.19 -16.00 39.13
CA VAL A 217 -13.71 -14.88 39.95
C VAL A 217 -14.91 -13.95 40.16
N GLU A 218 -15.46 -13.99 41.37
CA GLU A 218 -16.56 -13.12 41.80
C GLU A 218 -16.02 -11.77 42.29
N SER A 219 -16.47 -10.73 41.60
CA SER A 219 -16.96 -9.45 42.15
C SER A 219 -16.04 -8.66 43.10
N SER A 220 -14.94 -8.10 42.57
CA SER A 220 -14.48 -6.75 42.96
C SER A 220 -13.45 -6.13 41.98
N GLU A 221 -13.56 -6.37 40.66
CA GLU A 221 -12.55 -5.93 39.66
C GLU A 221 -13.15 -5.69 38.25
N SER A 222 -13.93 -4.61 38.06
CA SER A 222 -14.74 -4.40 36.83
C SER A 222 -13.95 -4.14 35.53
N GLU A 223 -12.72 -3.62 35.59
CA GLU A 223 -11.89 -3.43 34.38
C GLU A 223 -11.17 -4.73 33.99
N PHE A 224 -10.69 -5.52 34.95
CA PHE A 224 -9.97 -6.76 34.67
C PHE A 224 -10.90 -7.87 34.15
N GLU A 225 -12.17 -7.84 34.55
CA GLU A 225 -13.22 -8.74 34.07
C GLU A 225 -13.53 -8.52 32.57
N SER A 226 -13.46 -7.27 32.07
CA SER A 226 -13.72 -6.94 30.66
C SER A 226 -12.61 -7.44 29.72
N ASP A 227 -11.35 -7.27 30.10
CA ASP A 227 -10.20 -7.81 29.37
C ASP A 227 -10.27 -9.35 29.28
N GLY A 228 -10.60 -10.01 30.41
CA GLY A 228 -10.76 -11.46 30.49
C GLY A 228 -11.87 -11.98 29.58
N ALA A 229 -13.04 -11.31 29.58
CA ALA A 229 -14.17 -11.67 28.73
C ALA A 229 -13.84 -11.52 27.23
N THR A 230 -13.13 -10.45 26.86
CA THR A 230 -12.71 -10.18 25.47
C THR A 230 -11.72 -11.25 24.99
N LEU A 231 -10.71 -11.59 25.79
CA LEU A 231 -9.77 -12.67 25.45
C LEU A 231 -10.45 -14.04 25.39
N ALA A 232 -11.40 -14.32 26.29
CA ALA A 232 -12.19 -15.55 26.28
C ALA A 232 -13.04 -15.66 25.02
N MET A 233 -13.68 -14.56 24.58
CA MET A 233 -14.45 -14.51 23.34
C MET A 233 -13.58 -14.75 22.11
N SER A 234 -12.39 -14.13 22.04
CA SER A 234 -11.44 -14.39 20.94
C SER A 234 -11.02 -15.87 20.89
N SER A 235 -10.78 -16.49 22.04
CA SER A 235 -10.52 -17.94 22.14
C SER A 235 -11.70 -18.78 21.61
N ALA A 236 -12.94 -18.41 21.97
CA ALA A 236 -14.15 -19.07 21.48
C ALA A 236 -14.31 -18.93 19.95
N LEU A 237 -14.03 -17.75 19.37
CA LEU A 237 -14.03 -17.54 17.93
C LEU A 237 -13.00 -18.41 17.21
N ILE A 238 -11.79 -18.53 17.77
CA ILE A 238 -10.74 -19.40 17.22
C ILE A 238 -11.20 -20.86 17.22
N GLN A 239 -11.78 -21.33 18.32
CA GLN A 239 -12.29 -22.70 18.43
C GLN A 239 -13.43 -22.97 17.43
N ALA A 240 -14.39 -22.05 17.30
CA ALA A 240 -15.45 -22.19 16.31
C ALA A 240 -14.95 -22.12 14.87
N SER A 241 -13.92 -21.30 14.59
CA SER A 241 -13.27 -21.31 13.28
C SER A 241 -12.63 -22.67 13.00
N GLN A 242 -11.90 -23.25 13.95
CA GLN A 242 -11.30 -24.59 13.83
C GLN A 242 -12.34 -25.71 13.69
N ALA A 243 -13.47 -25.62 14.37
CA ALA A 243 -14.56 -26.58 14.20
C ALA A 243 -15.24 -26.40 12.83
N SER A 244 -15.40 -25.16 12.36
CA SER A 244 -15.90 -24.86 11.01
C SER A 244 -14.98 -25.44 9.93
N PHE A 245 -13.66 -25.35 10.14
CA PHE A 245 -12.66 -25.97 9.26
C PHE A 245 -12.93 -27.47 9.10
N GLN A 246 -13.15 -28.19 10.21
CA GLN A 246 -13.43 -29.62 10.19
C GLN A 246 -14.77 -29.94 9.52
N ILE A 247 -15.81 -29.13 9.76
CA ILE A 247 -17.11 -29.30 9.12
C ILE A 247 -17.00 -29.13 7.60
N LEU A 248 -16.33 -28.09 7.13
CA LEU A 248 -16.12 -27.81 5.71
C LEU A 248 -15.25 -28.88 5.05
N ASP A 249 -14.12 -29.26 5.65
CA ASP A 249 -13.21 -30.29 5.10
C ASP A 249 -13.86 -31.69 5.08
N SER A 250 -14.83 -31.95 5.95
CA SER A 250 -15.57 -33.22 5.96
C SER A 250 -16.63 -33.31 4.86
N HIS A 251 -16.94 -32.21 4.16
CA HIS A 251 -17.92 -32.21 3.09
C HIS A 251 -17.33 -32.88 1.84
N GLN A 252 -17.92 -33.99 1.42
CA GLN A 252 -17.51 -34.72 0.21
C GLN A 252 -18.50 -34.47 -0.93
N VAL A 253 -18.04 -34.61 -2.18
CA VAL A 253 -18.91 -34.55 -3.36
C VAL A 253 -20.08 -35.53 -3.21
N GLY A 254 -21.31 -35.01 -3.32
CA GLY A 254 -22.54 -35.77 -3.11
C GLY A 254 -23.11 -35.72 -1.68
N SER A 255 -22.39 -35.13 -0.72
CA SER A 255 -22.91 -34.82 0.61
C SER A 255 -23.98 -33.73 0.55
N SER A 256 -24.93 -33.75 1.49
CA SER A 256 -25.96 -32.71 1.56
C SER A 256 -25.37 -31.38 2.03
N VAL A 257 -25.41 -30.36 1.16
CA VAL A 257 -25.01 -28.97 1.48
C VAL A 257 -25.84 -28.41 2.62
N ASP A 258 -27.15 -28.68 2.62
CA ASP A 258 -28.08 -28.30 3.70
C ASP A 258 -27.63 -28.85 5.07
N ALA A 259 -27.17 -30.11 5.10
CA ALA A 259 -26.70 -30.73 6.35
C ALA A 259 -25.38 -30.10 6.85
N THR A 260 -24.46 -29.75 5.94
CA THR A 260 -23.23 -29.04 6.29
C THR A 260 -23.53 -27.64 6.83
N ILE A 261 -24.41 -26.89 6.17
CA ILE A 261 -24.86 -25.56 6.62
C ILE A 261 -25.54 -25.63 7.99
N LEU A 262 -26.39 -26.64 8.24
CA LEU A 262 -27.03 -26.83 9.54
C LEU A 262 -26.01 -27.02 10.67
N LYS A 263 -24.98 -27.84 10.45
CA LYS A 263 -23.88 -28.02 11.43
C LYS A 263 -23.14 -26.70 11.70
N LEU A 264 -22.92 -25.88 10.68
CA LEU A 264 -22.32 -24.56 10.86
C LEU A 264 -23.23 -23.64 11.68
N HIS A 265 -24.54 -23.62 11.43
CA HIS A 265 -25.48 -22.85 12.24
C HIS A 265 -25.46 -23.27 13.71
N GLU A 266 -25.52 -24.57 13.99
CA GLU A 266 -25.49 -25.11 15.36
C GLU A 266 -24.21 -24.71 16.09
N LEU A 267 -23.07 -24.75 15.39
CA LEU A 267 -21.77 -24.35 15.92
C LEU A 267 -21.70 -22.85 16.26
N TRP A 268 -22.18 -21.98 15.37
CA TRP A 268 -22.04 -20.53 15.53
C TRP A 268 -23.15 -19.87 16.37
N MET A 269 -24.30 -20.53 16.53
CA MET A 269 -25.43 -20.05 17.33
C MET A 269 -25.06 -19.57 18.75
N PRO A 270 -24.33 -20.34 19.59
CA PRO A 270 -23.99 -19.89 20.94
C PRO A 270 -23.09 -18.66 20.95
N ILE A 271 -22.13 -18.56 20.02
CA ILE A 271 -21.22 -17.41 19.91
C ILE A 271 -21.99 -16.17 19.48
N CYS A 272 -22.82 -16.31 18.46
CA CYS A 272 -23.60 -15.18 17.96
C CYS A 272 -24.63 -14.65 18.94
N LYS A 273 -25.16 -15.50 19.83
CA LYS A 273 -26.00 -15.05 20.94
C LYS A 273 -25.26 -14.07 21.85
N HIS A 274 -23.95 -14.26 22.06
CA HIS A 274 -23.13 -13.36 22.89
C HIS A 274 -22.69 -12.11 22.11
N LEU A 275 -22.32 -12.26 20.83
CA LEU A 275 -21.86 -11.15 19.98
C LEU A 275 -22.99 -10.34 19.34
N ASN A 276 -24.25 -10.73 19.58
CA ASN A 276 -25.43 -10.16 18.93
C ASN A 276 -25.32 -10.16 17.40
N CYS A 277 -24.95 -11.30 16.82
CA CYS A 277 -24.88 -11.51 15.38
C CYS A 277 -25.90 -12.55 14.90
N ASN A 278 -26.23 -12.54 13.60
CA ASN A 278 -27.02 -13.60 13.01
C ASN A 278 -26.13 -14.81 12.66
N HIS A 279 -26.25 -15.90 13.43
CA HIS A 279 -25.53 -17.15 13.14
C HIS A 279 -25.96 -17.83 11.83
N SER A 280 -26.99 -17.30 11.18
CA SER A 280 -27.42 -17.73 9.86
C SER A 280 -26.90 -16.90 8.70
N SER A 281 -26.01 -15.93 8.95
CA SER A 281 -25.34 -15.09 7.96
C SER A 281 -23.84 -15.15 8.19
N PHE A 282 -23.07 -15.64 7.22
CA PHE A 282 -21.60 -15.61 7.31
C PHE A 282 -21.07 -14.17 7.40
N TRP A 283 -21.77 -13.20 6.80
CA TRP A 283 -21.38 -11.79 6.89
C TRP A 283 -21.46 -11.26 8.31
N ASP A 284 -22.52 -11.63 9.04
CA ASP A 284 -22.69 -11.22 10.43
C ASP A 284 -21.62 -11.88 11.31
N LEU A 285 -21.23 -13.13 11.02
CA LEU A 285 -20.10 -13.81 11.68
C LEU A 285 -18.78 -13.09 11.42
N HIS A 286 -18.51 -12.76 10.16
CA HIS A 286 -17.31 -12.07 9.72
C HIS A 286 -17.21 -10.70 10.39
N TYR A 287 -18.29 -9.92 10.34
CA TYR A 287 -18.38 -8.61 10.98
C TYR A 287 -18.25 -8.70 12.51
N ALA A 288 -18.87 -9.70 13.15
CA ALA A 288 -18.70 -9.94 14.58
C ALA A 288 -17.24 -10.22 14.95
N SER A 289 -16.48 -10.94 14.11
CA SER A 289 -15.04 -11.11 14.30
C SER A 289 -14.28 -9.78 14.11
N TYR A 290 -14.64 -8.93 13.15
CA TYR A 290 -14.02 -7.59 13.06
C TYR A 290 -14.28 -6.75 14.30
N ARG A 291 -15.50 -6.77 14.85
CA ARG A 291 -15.83 -6.08 16.10
C ARG A 291 -15.04 -6.64 17.28
N GLN A 292 -14.91 -7.95 17.36
CA GLN A 292 -14.10 -8.60 18.40
C GLN A 292 -12.62 -8.22 18.27
N THR A 293 -12.11 -8.17 17.04
CA THR A 293 -10.76 -7.65 16.77
C THR A 293 -10.63 -6.20 17.23
N ALA A 294 -11.61 -5.32 16.95
CA ALA A 294 -11.62 -3.95 17.45
C ALA A 294 -11.61 -3.88 18.98
N SER A 295 -12.42 -4.70 19.66
CA SER A 295 -12.40 -4.81 21.12
C SER A 295 -11.05 -5.30 21.67
N LEU A 296 -10.35 -6.19 20.96
CA LEU A 296 -8.98 -6.56 21.30
C LEU A 296 -8.01 -5.38 21.18
N LEU A 297 -8.24 -4.44 20.25
CA LEU A 297 -7.38 -3.27 20.11
C LEU A 297 -7.56 -2.26 21.27
N GLU A 298 -8.71 -2.28 21.93
CA GLU A 298 -9.02 -1.41 23.07
C GLU A 298 -8.42 -1.93 24.39
N LEU A 299 -7.95 -3.17 24.44
CA LEU A 299 -7.42 -3.77 25.66
C LEU A 299 -6.08 -3.14 26.05
N LYS A 300 -5.95 -2.84 27.35
CA LYS A 300 -4.68 -2.37 27.95
C LYS A 300 -3.61 -3.47 28.00
N SER A 301 -4.03 -4.74 27.96
CA SER A 301 -3.19 -5.93 27.98
C SER A 301 -2.45 -6.16 26.64
N GLY A 302 -1.55 -5.23 26.29
CA GLY A 302 -0.96 -5.09 24.96
C GLY A 302 -0.45 -6.40 24.33
N TYR A 303 0.32 -7.23 25.04
CA TYR A 303 0.86 -8.46 24.43
C TYR A 303 -0.20 -9.56 24.22
N ALA A 304 -1.02 -9.85 25.24
CA ALA A 304 -2.05 -10.88 25.15
C ALA A 304 -3.09 -10.53 24.08
N ALA A 305 -3.50 -9.26 24.05
CA ALA A 305 -4.41 -8.71 23.06
C ALA A 305 -3.84 -8.80 21.63
N ARG A 306 -2.58 -8.39 21.41
CA ARG A 306 -1.91 -8.52 20.10
C ARG A 306 -1.83 -9.97 19.62
N ARG A 307 -1.51 -10.90 20.52
CA ARG A 307 -1.45 -12.33 20.19
C ARG A 307 -2.84 -12.89 19.84
N ALA A 308 -3.85 -12.54 20.62
CA ALA A 308 -5.23 -12.93 20.34
C ALA A 308 -5.69 -12.38 18.99
N MET A 309 -5.43 -11.08 18.73
CA MET A 309 -5.74 -10.41 17.48
C MET A 309 -5.09 -11.10 16.28
N ARG A 310 -3.79 -11.40 16.35
CA ARG A 310 -3.08 -12.13 15.28
C ARG A 310 -3.78 -13.45 14.96
N ARG A 311 -4.06 -14.25 15.98
CA ARG A 311 -4.69 -15.56 15.80
C ARG A 311 -6.09 -15.42 15.22
N GLU A 312 -6.84 -14.43 15.68
CA GLU A 312 -8.18 -14.17 15.18
C GLU A 312 -8.16 -13.77 13.70
N VAL A 313 -7.27 -12.85 13.29
CA VAL A 313 -7.04 -12.48 11.88
C VAL A 313 -6.66 -13.72 11.05
N GLN A 314 -5.73 -14.54 11.55
CA GLN A 314 -5.31 -15.77 10.87
C GLN A 314 -6.46 -16.76 10.67
N HIS A 315 -7.27 -16.97 11.70
CA HIS A 315 -8.41 -17.88 11.62
C HIS A 315 -9.54 -17.31 10.76
N ARG A 316 -9.79 -16.00 10.81
CA ARG A 316 -10.78 -15.31 9.97
C ARG A 316 -10.46 -15.46 8.49
N VAL A 317 -9.22 -15.14 8.07
CA VAL A 317 -8.82 -15.26 6.66
C VAL A 317 -8.91 -16.70 6.15
N LYS A 318 -8.46 -17.68 6.96
CA LYS A 318 -8.59 -19.10 6.60
C LYS A 318 -10.04 -19.56 6.50
N LEU A 319 -10.90 -19.08 7.39
CA LEU A 319 -12.32 -19.38 7.36
C LEU A 319 -12.97 -18.80 6.10
N GLU A 320 -12.69 -17.54 5.78
CA GLU A 320 -13.16 -16.89 4.56
C GLU A 320 -12.74 -17.66 3.31
N LYS A 321 -11.47 -18.06 3.20
CA LYS A 321 -10.97 -18.86 2.07
C LYS A 321 -11.73 -20.18 1.92
N ARG A 322 -11.77 -20.99 2.98
CA ARG A 322 -12.43 -22.31 2.98
C ARG A 322 -13.91 -22.21 2.67
N PHE A 323 -14.54 -21.15 3.17
CA PHE A 323 -15.94 -20.90 2.90
C PHE A 323 -16.16 -20.48 1.44
N GLY A 324 -15.30 -19.64 0.88
CA GLY A 324 -15.30 -19.32 -0.55
C GLY A 324 -15.11 -20.55 -1.44
N GLU A 325 -14.18 -21.44 -1.08
CA GLU A 325 -13.97 -22.74 -1.76
C GLU A 325 -15.24 -23.60 -1.71
N PHE A 326 -15.84 -23.77 -0.52
CA PHE A 326 -17.08 -24.51 -0.34
C PHE A 326 -18.24 -23.96 -1.18
N VAL A 327 -18.39 -22.63 -1.26
CA VAL A 327 -19.41 -21.96 -2.07
C VAL A 327 -19.16 -22.18 -3.57
N SER A 328 -17.91 -22.04 -4.01
CA SER A 328 -17.48 -22.25 -5.39
C SER A 328 -17.74 -23.69 -5.86
N GLU A 329 -17.39 -24.67 -5.03
CA GLU A 329 -17.62 -26.10 -5.30
C GLU A 329 -19.12 -26.44 -5.36
N ASN A 330 -19.93 -25.79 -4.53
CA ASN A 330 -21.38 -26.01 -4.45
C ASN A 330 -22.21 -24.94 -5.18
N HIS A 331 -21.65 -24.29 -6.20
CA HIS A 331 -22.29 -23.16 -6.88
C HIS A 331 -23.70 -23.45 -7.40
N GLU A 332 -24.02 -24.68 -7.84
CA GLU A 332 -25.35 -25.04 -8.32
C GLU A 332 -26.42 -25.02 -7.22
N TYR A 333 -26.04 -25.35 -5.99
CA TYR A 333 -26.92 -25.26 -4.84
C TYR A 333 -27.22 -23.80 -4.52
N TYR A 334 -26.18 -22.97 -4.43
CA TYR A 334 -26.32 -21.54 -4.16
C TYR A 334 -27.04 -20.79 -5.30
N SER A 335 -26.78 -21.15 -6.56
CA SER A 335 -27.50 -20.59 -7.72
C SER A 335 -29.01 -20.83 -7.62
N ARG A 336 -29.43 -22.03 -7.19
CA ARG A 336 -30.84 -22.34 -6.94
C ARG A 336 -31.41 -21.54 -5.77
N LEU A 337 -30.63 -21.35 -4.70
CA LEU A 337 -30.98 -20.47 -3.58
C LEU A 337 -31.12 -18.99 -3.97
N TYR A 338 -30.44 -18.53 -5.03
CA TYR A 338 -30.62 -17.15 -5.51
C TYR A 338 -31.83 -17.02 -6.45
N ASN A 339 -32.11 -18.02 -7.27
CA ASN A 339 -33.17 -17.95 -8.28
C ASN A 339 -34.59 -18.24 -7.73
N GLY A 340 -34.73 -18.82 -6.54
CA GLY A 340 -36.04 -19.06 -5.94
C GLY A 340 -36.66 -17.81 -5.32
N THR A 341 -37.91 -17.51 -5.68
CA THR A 341 -38.65 -16.32 -5.22
C THR A 341 -39.16 -16.42 -3.78
N HIS A 342 -39.06 -17.58 -3.14
CA HIS A 342 -39.55 -17.83 -1.78
C HIS A 342 -38.54 -18.66 -0.98
N PHE A 343 -37.65 -17.99 -0.26
CA PHE A 343 -36.79 -18.66 0.71
C PHE A 343 -37.18 -18.33 2.15
N PRO A 344 -37.28 -19.33 3.02
CA PRO A 344 -37.42 -19.09 4.44
C PRO A 344 -36.17 -18.36 4.97
N PRO A 345 -36.33 -17.41 5.90
CA PRO A 345 -35.29 -16.48 6.35
C PRO A 345 -34.04 -17.12 7.01
N GLY A 346 -33.98 -18.45 7.16
CA GLY A 346 -32.84 -19.16 7.76
C GLY A 346 -31.86 -19.81 6.78
N ARG A 347 -32.05 -19.72 5.45
CA ARG A 347 -31.18 -20.39 4.46
C ARG A 347 -30.07 -19.51 3.85
N ARG A 348 -29.98 -18.24 4.22
CA ARG A 348 -29.01 -17.29 3.65
C ARG A 348 -27.68 -17.28 4.42
N PHE A 349 -27.06 -18.46 4.57
CA PHE A 349 -25.73 -18.55 5.19
C PHE A 349 -24.66 -17.80 4.38
N VAL A 350 -24.89 -17.63 3.08
CA VAL A 350 -24.06 -16.82 2.18
C VAL A 350 -24.94 -15.73 1.58
N ASP A 351 -24.59 -14.47 1.82
CA ASP A 351 -25.20 -13.33 1.13
C ASP A 351 -24.38 -12.98 -0.11
N SER A 352 -24.99 -12.52 -1.21
CA SER A 352 -24.25 -12.07 -2.41
C SER A 352 -23.29 -10.92 -2.10
N ASN A 353 -23.62 -10.12 -1.07
CA ASN A 353 -22.77 -9.04 -0.57
C ASN A 353 -21.44 -9.55 0.02
N PHE A 354 -21.37 -10.81 0.46
CA PHE A 354 -20.14 -11.41 0.99
C PHE A 354 -19.05 -11.52 -0.08
N ILE A 355 -19.43 -11.88 -1.31
CA ILE A 355 -18.48 -11.99 -2.43
C ILE A 355 -17.93 -10.60 -2.81
N GLN A 356 -18.72 -9.55 -2.63
CA GLN A 356 -18.33 -8.18 -2.98
C GLN A 356 -17.42 -7.55 -1.93
N ALA A 357 -17.73 -7.72 -0.64
CA ALA A 357 -17.07 -6.96 0.41
C ALA A 357 -15.69 -7.51 0.83
N SER A 358 -15.32 -8.73 0.44
CA SER A 358 -13.96 -9.28 0.61
C SER A 358 -12.89 -8.55 -0.23
N SER A 359 -13.31 -7.71 -1.18
CA SER A 359 -12.43 -6.94 -2.07
C SER A 359 -12.03 -5.55 -1.52
N ARG A 360 -12.51 -5.17 -0.33
CA ARG A 360 -12.28 -3.83 0.25
C ARG A 360 -10.83 -3.66 0.73
N GLY A 361 -10.00 -3.02 -0.10
CA GLY A 361 -8.59 -2.65 0.20
C GLY A 361 -8.37 -1.18 0.58
N GLU A 362 -9.43 -0.39 0.81
CA GLU A 362 -9.38 1.08 0.91
C GLU A 362 -8.58 1.63 2.12
N SER A 363 -8.44 0.87 3.22
CA SER A 363 -7.85 1.40 4.47
C SER A 363 -6.34 1.66 4.40
N MET A 364 -5.62 1.02 3.48
CA MET A 364 -4.16 1.00 3.53
C MET A 364 -3.51 2.22 2.88
N ILE A 365 -4.14 2.75 1.83
CA ILE A 365 -3.59 3.84 1.03
C ILE A 365 -3.42 5.10 1.88
N GLY A 366 -4.30 5.33 2.85
CA GLY A 366 -4.17 6.42 3.82
C GLY A 366 -2.84 6.34 4.60
N HIS A 367 -2.52 5.19 5.20
CA HIS A 367 -1.30 5.02 5.97
C HIS A 367 -0.03 5.08 5.11
N MET A 368 -0.09 4.54 3.89
CA MET A 368 1.06 4.60 2.96
C MET A 368 1.32 6.01 2.45
N ARG A 369 0.27 6.83 2.27
CA ARG A 369 0.40 8.21 1.82
C ARG A 369 1.18 9.05 2.82
N ASP A 370 0.84 8.96 4.11
CA ASP A 370 1.52 9.75 5.15
C ASP A 370 3.01 9.39 5.23
N PHE A 371 3.33 8.10 5.16
CA PHE A 371 4.71 7.63 5.11
C PHE A 371 5.44 8.06 3.83
N ALA A 372 4.78 7.97 2.67
CA ALA A 372 5.39 8.33 1.40
C ALA A 372 5.68 9.83 1.34
N ASN A 373 4.82 10.66 1.94
CA ASN A 373 5.10 12.08 2.12
C ASN A 373 6.34 12.28 3.01
N GLU A 374 6.51 11.51 4.08
CA GLU A 374 7.69 11.58 4.97
C GLU A 374 8.99 11.23 4.23
N ILE A 375 8.99 10.19 3.39
CA ILE A 375 10.20 9.71 2.66
C ILE A 375 10.40 10.32 1.29
N SER A 376 9.41 11.01 0.72
CA SER A 376 9.58 11.76 -0.53
C SER A 376 10.79 12.70 -0.49
N THR A 377 11.17 13.17 0.70
CA THR A 377 12.33 14.02 0.95
C THR A 377 13.69 13.33 0.74
N GLU A 378 13.75 12.00 0.69
CA GLU A 378 14.96 11.19 0.53
C GLU A 378 14.82 10.23 -0.66
N GLU A 379 15.04 10.76 -1.87
CA GLU A 379 14.87 10.09 -3.17
C GLU A 379 15.45 8.67 -3.21
N SER A 380 16.71 8.49 -2.80
CA SER A 380 17.39 7.19 -2.88
C SER A 380 16.71 6.11 -2.03
N ARG A 381 16.07 6.51 -0.92
CA ARG A 381 15.29 5.61 -0.08
C ARG A 381 13.91 5.33 -0.67
N ALA A 382 13.24 6.35 -1.18
CA ALA A 382 11.97 6.19 -1.89
C ALA A 382 12.14 5.19 -3.05
N ILE A 383 13.13 5.42 -3.92
CA ILE A 383 13.43 4.56 -5.07
C ILE A 383 13.71 3.11 -4.66
N ARG A 384 14.36 2.89 -3.51
CA ARG A 384 14.63 1.55 -2.99
C ARG A 384 13.37 0.81 -2.55
N LEU A 385 12.35 1.51 -2.08
CA LEU A 385 11.09 0.89 -1.62
C LEU A 385 10.16 0.51 -2.78
N PHE A 386 10.26 1.24 -3.88
CA PHE A 386 9.42 1.03 -5.05
C PHE A 386 10.01 0.01 -6.02
N ASP A 387 9.09 -0.64 -6.72
CA ASP A 387 9.40 -1.41 -7.91
C ASP A 387 10.04 -0.48 -8.96
N HIS A 388 11.32 -0.72 -9.26
CA HIS A 388 12.08 0.13 -10.18
C HIS A 388 11.45 0.19 -11.57
N VAL A 389 10.76 -0.87 -12.00
CA VAL A 389 10.09 -0.91 -13.30
C VAL A 389 8.90 0.04 -13.31
N GLU A 390 8.03 -0.04 -12.30
CA GLU A 390 6.85 0.84 -12.20
C GLU A 390 7.24 2.30 -11.98
N TYR A 391 8.27 2.55 -11.17
CA TYR A 391 8.81 3.89 -10.97
C TYR A 391 9.35 4.51 -12.27
N ARG A 392 10.12 3.74 -13.05
CA ARG A 392 10.63 4.20 -14.35
C ARG A 392 9.52 4.45 -15.37
N LYS A 393 8.49 3.59 -15.41
CA LYS A 393 7.32 3.81 -16.28
C LYS A 393 6.65 5.14 -15.97
N PHE A 394 6.43 5.43 -14.69
CA PHE A 394 5.87 6.72 -14.29
C PHE A 394 6.74 7.91 -14.66
N GLN A 395 8.06 7.84 -14.41
CA GLN A 395 8.97 8.91 -14.82
C GLN A 395 8.86 9.17 -16.32
N LYS A 396 8.86 8.10 -17.13
CA LYS A 396 8.72 8.20 -18.59
C LYS A 396 7.40 8.85 -19.01
N ASP A 397 6.29 8.47 -18.39
CA ASP A 397 4.96 9.02 -18.69
C ASP A 397 4.85 10.49 -18.29
N ARG A 398 5.47 10.89 -17.17
CA ARG A 398 5.50 12.30 -16.75
C ARG A 398 6.38 13.16 -17.66
N HIS A 399 7.56 12.68 -18.04
CA HIS A 399 8.44 13.39 -18.98
C HIS A 399 7.82 13.48 -20.38
N GLY A 400 7.12 12.44 -20.84
CA GLY A 400 6.37 12.45 -22.10
C GLY A 400 5.18 13.42 -22.11
N ARG A 401 4.68 13.83 -20.94
CA ARG A 401 3.60 14.82 -20.80
C ARG A 401 4.08 16.25 -20.56
N ARG A 402 5.38 16.49 -20.33
CA ARG A 402 5.90 17.87 -20.25
C ARG A 402 5.81 18.49 -21.66
N PRO A 403 5.19 19.67 -21.83
CA PRO A 403 5.16 20.33 -23.12
C PRO A 403 6.59 20.62 -23.57
N VAL A 404 6.90 20.24 -24.82
CA VAL A 404 8.22 20.33 -25.46
C VAL A 404 8.85 21.74 -25.34
N SER A 405 8.04 22.78 -25.14
CA SER A 405 8.50 24.16 -24.97
C SER A 405 9.43 24.38 -23.77
N LEU A 406 9.27 23.66 -22.65
CA LEU A 406 10.14 23.86 -21.47
C LEU A 406 11.47 23.11 -21.57
N LEU A 407 11.53 22.04 -22.38
CA LEU A 407 12.77 21.29 -22.62
C LEU A 407 13.65 21.97 -23.67
N GLN A 408 13.08 22.77 -24.57
CA GLN A 408 13.85 23.62 -25.48
C GLN A 408 14.56 24.74 -24.72
N ASP A 409 13.89 25.40 -23.78
CA ASP A 409 14.51 26.47 -22.96
C ASP A 409 15.66 25.93 -22.08
N GLU A 410 15.56 24.71 -21.53
CA GLU A 410 16.63 24.10 -20.72
C GLU A 410 17.83 23.62 -21.55
N ASN A 411 17.62 23.19 -22.80
CA ASN A 411 18.71 22.82 -23.71
C ASN A 411 19.42 24.06 -24.29
N GLU A 412 18.68 25.09 -24.68
CA GLU A 412 19.26 26.36 -25.15
C GLU A 412 20.09 27.05 -24.05
N GLU A 413 19.62 27.04 -22.79
CA GLU A 413 20.42 27.59 -21.67
C GLU A 413 21.65 26.74 -21.30
N ASN A 414 21.67 25.43 -21.60
CA ASN A 414 22.86 24.59 -21.38
C ASN A 414 23.88 24.77 -22.50
N GLU A 415 23.45 24.82 -23.77
CA GLU A 415 24.33 25.08 -24.91
C GLU A 415 24.97 26.48 -24.80
N GLU A 416 24.21 27.52 -24.44
CA GLU A 416 24.78 28.86 -24.21
C GLU A 416 25.76 28.92 -23.01
N ASN A 417 25.62 28.03 -22.02
CA ASN A 417 26.55 27.99 -20.89
C ASN A 417 27.82 27.19 -21.22
N GLU A 418 27.74 26.12 -22.01
CA GLU A 418 28.92 25.36 -22.47
C GLU A 418 29.76 26.19 -23.44
N GLU A 419 29.13 26.92 -24.38
CA GLU A 419 29.84 27.83 -25.27
C GLU A 419 30.56 28.97 -24.52
N ASN A 420 29.96 29.49 -23.44
CA ASN A 420 30.61 30.50 -22.60
C ASN A 420 31.75 29.95 -21.72
N GLU A 421 31.73 28.66 -21.35
CA GLU A 421 32.83 28.04 -20.59
C GLU A 421 34.02 27.74 -21.51
N GLU A 422 33.80 27.29 -22.75
CA GLU A 422 34.88 27.10 -23.73
C GLU A 422 35.52 28.43 -24.17
N GLN A 423 34.73 29.50 -24.25
CA GLN A 423 35.25 30.82 -24.63
C GLN A 423 36.08 31.48 -23.52
N GLU A 424 35.75 31.27 -22.24
CA GLU A 424 36.54 31.80 -21.11
C GLU A 424 37.88 31.08 -20.89
N ASP A 425 37.99 29.78 -21.22
CA ASP A 425 39.25 29.04 -21.12
C ASP A 425 40.20 29.37 -22.29
N SER A 426 39.70 29.86 -23.43
CA SER A 426 40.52 30.25 -24.58
C SER A 426 41.21 31.62 -24.44
N GLU A 427 40.78 32.47 -23.49
CA GLU A 427 41.36 33.81 -23.26
C GLU A 427 42.47 33.83 -22.17
N GLU A 428 42.78 32.71 -21.51
CA GLU A 428 43.81 32.65 -20.44
C GLU A 428 45.22 32.19 -20.90
N ASP A 429 45.43 31.86 -22.18
CA ASP A 429 46.70 31.27 -22.69
C ASP A 429 47.58 32.19 -23.57
N GLU A 430 47.31 33.50 -23.70
CA GLU A 430 48.12 34.40 -24.58
C GLU A 430 49.20 35.27 -23.89
N ASP A 431 49.52 35.06 -22.61
CA ASP A 431 50.58 35.83 -21.90
C ASP A 431 51.67 34.89 -21.31
N GLU A 432 52.39 34.14 -22.14
CA GLU A 432 53.72 33.61 -21.77
C GLU A 432 54.82 34.34 -22.54
N ASP A 433 55.38 35.34 -21.86
CA ASP A 433 56.53 36.13 -22.27
C ASP A 433 57.76 35.25 -22.53
N GLU A 434 58.35 35.49 -23.70
CA GLU A 434 59.65 35.04 -24.17
C GLU A 434 60.78 35.52 -23.24
N ASP A 435 61.47 34.60 -22.58
CA ASP A 435 62.84 34.82 -22.10
C ASP A 435 63.74 33.70 -22.67
N GLU A 436 64.17 33.90 -23.92
CA GLU A 436 65.27 33.19 -24.56
C GLU A 436 66.61 33.67 -23.96
N ASP A 437 67.26 32.85 -23.14
CA ASP A 437 68.71 32.93 -22.93
C ASP A 437 69.36 31.58 -23.23
N LYS A 438 70.17 31.58 -24.31
CA LYS A 438 71.03 30.50 -24.78
C LYS A 438 72.44 30.65 -24.21
N GLU A 439 73.01 29.57 -23.68
CA GLU A 439 74.43 29.15 -23.79
C GLU A 439 74.55 27.70 -23.24
N VAL A 440 74.58 26.66 -24.09
CA VAL A 440 75.77 25.90 -24.60
C VAL A 440 76.73 25.51 -23.45
N ALA A 441 77.01 24.24 -23.10
CA ALA A 441 77.51 23.13 -23.91
C ALA A 441 77.64 21.80 -23.07
N ILE A 442 77.51 20.62 -23.72
CA ILE A 442 78.46 19.46 -23.73
C ILE A 442 78.74 18.76 -22.37
N ASP A 443 78.72 17.43 -22.12
CA ASP A 443 78.71 16.18 -22.90
C ASP A 443 78.31 14.99 -21.98
N ASP A 444 77.82 13.93 -22.61
CA ASP A 444 78.07 12.49 -22.39
C ASP A 444 77.67 11.67 -21.14
N ALA A 445 77.26 10.43 -21.51
CA ALA A 445 77.38 9.13 -20.82
C ALA A 445 76.34 8.84 -19.72
N GLU A 446 75.46 7.83 -19.92
CA GLU A 446 75.60 6.43 -19.42
C GLU A 446 75.64 6.40 -17.88
N ASP A 447 74.98 5.56 -17.09
CA ASP A 447 74.32 4.26 -17.19
C ASP A 447 73.94 3.93 -15.72
N VAL A 448 73.00 3.00 -15.47
CA VAL A 448 72.69 2.34 -14.16
C VAL A 448 72.27 3.27 -12.99
N GLY A 449 71.17 3.13 -12.27
CA GLY A 449 70.37 1.98 -11.90
C GLY A 449 70.13 2.02 -10.38
N SER A 450 68.89 1.69 -9.98
CA SER A 450 68.51 1.07 -8.70
C SER A 450 68.76 1.78 -7.34
N LYS A 451 67.73 1.61 -6.49
CA LYS A 451 67.73 1.49 -5.02
C LYS A 451 67.62 2.75 -4.16
N ASP A 452 66.44 2.82 -3.52
CA ASP A 452 66.23 2.65 -2.08
C ASP A 452 67.22 3.26 -1.09
N MET A 453 66.61 4.02 -0.17
CA MET A 453 66.85 4.15 1.28
C MET A 453 66.94 5.62 1.68
N GLU A 454 65.97 6.12 2.44
CA GLU A 454 65.92 6.05 3.91
C GLU A 454 67.09 6.77 4.59
N GLY A 455 66.73 7.71 5.48
CA GLY A 455 67.60 8.08 6.60
C GLY A 455 68.04 9.55 6.67
N VAL A 456 67.16 10.42 7.18
CA VAL A 456 67.27 11.14 8.48
C VAL A 456 68.63 10.94 9.22
N PRO A 457 69.26 11.89 9.99
CA PRO A 457 68.80 13.19 10.53
C PRO A 457 69.84 14.35 10.57
N ALA A 458 69.41 15.47 11.17
CA ALA A 458 70.11 16.26 12.21
C ALA A 458 71.17 17.33 11.85
N LEU A 459 70.77 18.56 12.23
CA LEU A 459 71.47 19.52 13.11
C LEU A 459 72.56 20.44 12.54
N VAL A 460 72.67 21.57 13.26
CA VAL A 460 73.65 22.67 13.23
C VAL A 460 73.06 23.91 12.52
N GLU A 461 72.39 24.84 13.21
CA GLU A 461 72.86 25.86 14.18
C GLU A 461 73.86 26.89 13.61
N GLU A 462 73.54 28.16 13.91
CA GLU A 462 74.42 29.32 14.07
C GLU A 462 74.82 30.19 12.85
N ASP A 463 74.17 31.37 12.84
CA ASP A 463 74.79 32.68 13.06
C ASP A 463 75.33 33.56 11.92
N ASN A 464 74.73 34.76 11.92
CA ASN A 464 75.31 36.10 11.75
C ASN A 464 75.87 36.50 10.37
N VAL A 465 75.37 37.61 9.83
CA VAL A 465 76.06 38.93 9.89
C VAL A 465 75.17 40.00 9.23
N LEU A 466 75.20 41.18 9.87
CA LEU A 466 74.59 42.46 9.53
C LEU A 466 75.10 43.06 8.21
N GLU A 467 74.24 43.85 7.54
CA GLU A 467 74.51 45.19 7.00
C GLU A 467 73.17 45.73 6.45
N ASP A 468 72.53 46.65 7.15
CA ASP A 468 72.57 48.12 6.96
C ASP A 468 72.25 48.59 5.53
N GLY A 469 71.28 49.49 5.43
CA GLY A 469 70.66 49.89 4.18
C GLY A 469 69.36 50.63 4.42
N THR A 470 69.50 51.85 4.94
CA THR A 470 68.45 52.85 5.14
C THR A 470 67.79 53.31 3.84
N GLU A 471 66.59 53.85 4.02
CA GLU A 471 65.94 54.91 3.23
C GLU A 471 64.94 54.56 2.10
N ASP A 472 63.89 55.39 2.13
CA ASP A 472 62.92 55.76 1.11
C ASP A 472 61.72 54.82 0.82
N ASP A 473 60.61 54.93 1.56
CA ASP A 473 59.62 56.03 1.60
C ASP A 473 58.60 55.99 0.43
N LYS A 474 57.35 55.75 0.82
CA LYS A 474 56.10 56.23 0.20
C LYS A 474 55.87 55.99 -1.31
N GLY A 475 55.92 54.74 -1.77
CA GLY A 475 55.43 54.38 -3.13
C GLY A 475 54.36 53.28 -3.24
N SER A 476 54.37 52.24 -2.38
CA SER A 476 53.75 50.95 -2.74
C SER A 476 52.35 50.67 -2.17
N ARG A 477 51.79 51.54 -1.31
CA ARG A 477 50.47 51.32 -0.69
C ARG A 477 49.28 51.50 -1.66
N ARG A 478 49.46 52.12 -2.83
CA ARG A 478 48.39 52.31 -3.83
C ARG A 478 48.25 51.15 -4.82
N ARG A 479 49.32 50.42 -5.16
CA ARG A 479 49.27 49.24 -6.05
C ARG A 479 48.76 47.97 -5.33
N ARG A 480 49.05 47.79 -4.04
CA ARG A 480 48.54 46.64 -3.24
C ARG A 480 47.02 46.65 -3.05
N ARG A 481 46.38 47.84 -3.03
CA ARG A 481 44.91 47.98 -2.95
C ARG A 481 44.17 47.61 -4.24
N ARG A 482 44.81 47.63 -5.42
CA ARG A 482 44.18 47.20 -6.68
C ARG A 482 44.21 45.67 -6.88
N ARG A 483 45.29 44.98 -6.48
CA ARG A 483 45.34 43.49 -6.51
C ARG A 483 44.40 42.83 -5.48
N SER A 484 44.18 43.45 -4.32
CA SER A 484 43.20 42.98 -3.32
C SER A 484 41.75 43.03 -3.82
N ARG A 485 41.36 44.08 -4.58
CA ARG A 485 40.02 44.18 -5.18
C ARG A 485 39.75 43.15 -6.27
N ARG A 486 40.76 42.75 -7.06
CA ARG A 486 40.62 41.67 -8.05
C ARG A 486 40.42 40.29 -7.39
N ARG A 487 41.16 39.99 -6.31
CA ARG A 487 40.98 38.75 -5.53
C ARG A 487 39.63 38.68 -4.80
N ALA A 488 39.12 39.82 -4.32
CA ALA A 488 37.77 39.89 -3.73
C ALA A 488 36.66 39.65 -4.77
N ARG A 489 36.81 40.17 -5.99
CA ARG A 489 35.88 39.88 -7.11
C ARG A 489 35.90 38.40 -7.52
N ARG A 490 37.09 37.78 -7.66
CA ARG A 490 37.20 36.33 -7.96
C ARG A 490 36.54 35.45 -6.89
N ARG A 491 36.68 35.78 -5.60
CA ARG A 491 35.97 35.07 -4.51
C ARG A 491 34.45 35.27 -4.55
N TRP A 492 33.98 36.46 -4.96
CA TRP A 492 32.55 36.74 -5.07
C TRP A 492 31.91 36.01 -6.26
N ILE A 493 32.61 35.94 -7.39
CA ILE A 493 32.18 35.21 -8.60
C ILE A 493 32.19 33.69 -8.33
N GLY A 494 33.26 33.15 -7.73
CA GLY A 494 33.31 31.73 -7.33
C GLY A 494 32.26 31.36 -6.26
N GLY A 495 31.92 32.29 -5.37
CA GLY A 495 30.80 32.14 -4.42
C GLY A 495 29.43 32.12 -5.11
N ARG A 496 29.26 32.90 -6.19
CA ARG A 496 28.04 32.88 -7.03
C ARG A 496 27.92 31.59 -7.84
N ARG A 497 29.00 31.11 -8.46
CA ARG A 497 29.03 29.81 -9.18
C ARG A 497 28.71 28.65 -8.25
N ARG A 498 29.29 28.59 -7.05
CA ARG A 498 28.94 27.56 -6.03
C ARG A 498 27.49 27.63 -5.57
N ARG A 499 26.90 28.83 -5.46
CA ARG A 499 25.47 29.00 -5.14
C ARG A 499 24.56 28.55 -6.29
N ARG A 500 24.92 28.84 -7.54
CA ARG A 500 24.18 28.36 -8.73
C ARG A 500 24.24 26.84 -8.84
N ARG A 501 25.41 26.23 -8.68
CA ARG A 501 25.56 24.75 -8.68
C ARG A 501 24.77 24.09 -7.55
N ARG A 502 24.76 24.68 -6.35
CA ARG A 502 23.89 24.22 -5.26
C ARG A 502 22.42 24.35 -5.60
N ARG A 503 21.98 25.47 -6.20
CA ARG A 503 20.58 25.64 -6.65
C ARG A 503 20.18 24.58 -7.67
N ARG A 504 20.98 24.34 -8.72
CA ARG A 504 20.71 23.26 -9.69
C ARG A 504 20.56 21.89 -9.03
N ILE A 505 21.41 21.56 -8.05
CA ILE A 505 21.29 20.30 -7.29
C ILE A 505 19.99 20.29 -6.47
N PHE A 506 19.63 21.40 -5.81
CA PHE A 506 18.36 21.51 -5.08
C PHE A 506 17.14 21.45 -6.01
N ASP A 507 17.22 22.02 -7.20
CA ASP A 507 16.15 22.04 -8.19
C ASP A 507 15.94 20.62 -8.78
N VAL A 508 17.02 19.87 -9.03
CA VAL A 508 16.94 18.46 -9.43
C VAL A 508 16.32 17.62 -8.31
N ILE A 509 16.75 17.79 -7.05
CA ILE A 509 16.17 17.05 -5.91
C ILE A 509 14.70 17.43 -5.73
N ALA A 510 14.34 18.71 -5.83
CA ALA A 510 12.96 19.17 -5.71
C ALA A 510 12.07 18.58 -6.81
N ASN A 511 12.56 18.53 -8.05
CA ASN A 511 11.86 17.89 -9.15
C ASN A 511 11.63 16.40 -8.88
N VAL A 512 12.61 15.68 -8.33
CA VAL A 512 12.42 14.27 -8.02
C VAL A 512 11.46 14.06 -6.84
N VAL A 513 11.53 14.89 -5.79
CA VAL A 513 10.57 14.84 -4.68
C VAL A 513 9.15 15.06 -5.21
N GLU A 514 8.96 16.03 -6.10
CA GLU A 514 7.68 16.31 -6.76
C GLU A 514 7.28 15.17 -7.71
N ASP A 515 8.24 14.49 -8.34
CA ASP A 515 8.04 13.28 -9.14
C ASP A 515 7.57 12.11 -8.30
N VAL A 516 8.22 11.82 -7.17
CA VAL A 516 7.81 10.76 -6.22
C VAL A 516 6.45 11.10 -5.60
N ALA A 517 6.21 12.35 -5.21
CA ALA A 517 4.94 12.76 -4.62
C ALA A 517 3.80 12.62 -5.64
N ALA A 518 3.97 13.09 -6.88
CA ALA A 518 2.94 12.91 -7.90
C ALA A 518 2.86 11.48 -8.43
N PHE A 519 3.94 10.68 -8.35
CA PHE A 519 3.89 9.24 -8.60
C PHE A 519 2.97 8.57 -7.60
N MET A 520 3.18 8.89 -6.32
CA MET A 520 2.32 8.41 -5.26
C MET A 520 0.90 8.94 -5.42
N GLU A 521 0.71 10.20 -5.82
CA GLU A 521 -0.63 10.74 -6.08
C GLU A 521 -1.29 10.12 -7.31
N SER A 522 -0.56 9.78 -8.38
CA SER A 522 -1.11 9.11 -9.56
C SER A 522 -1.37 7.63 -9.29
N ILE A 523 -0.44 6.93 -8.63
CA ILE A 523 -0.58 5.53 -8.19
C ILE A 523 -1.60 5.39 -7.06
N THR A 524 -1.96 6.42 -6.32
CA THR A 524 -2.97 6.32 -5.24
C THR A 524 -4.25 7.09 -5.53
N GLY A 525 -4.29 7.89 -6.60
CA GLY A 525 -5.41 8.78 -6.92
C GLY A 525 -6.63 8.03 -7.45
N CYS A 526 -6.41 7.09 -8.38
CA CYS A 526 -7.47 6.21 -8.89
C CYS A 526 -7.36 4.77 -8.40
N LEU A 527 -6.26 4.46 -7.72
CA LEU A 527 -5.89 3.10 -7.39
C LEU A 527 -6.40 2.77 -6.00
N GLY A 528 -7.13 1.67 -5.88
CA GLY A 528 -7.75 1.30 -4.61
C GLY A 528 -9.10 1.96 -4.37
N TYR A 529 -9.60 2.82 -5.27
CA TYR A 529 -11.00 3.24 -5.24
C TYR A 529 -11.86 2.00 -5.46
N ALA A 530 -12.59 1.61 -4.43
CA ALA A 530 -13.59 0.56 -4.57
C ALA A 530 -14.75 1.14 -5.39
N ILE A 531 -14.93 0.62 -6.59
CA ILE A 531 -16.12 0.92 -7.38
C ILE A 531 -17.16 -0.15 -7.04
N GLU A 532 -18.20 0.24 -6.32
CA GLU A 532 -19.41 -0.57 -6.19
C GLU A 532 -20.37 -0.16 -7.30
N PHE A 533 -20.86 -1.14 -8.07
CA PHE A 533 -21.86 -0.89 -9.09
C PHE A 533 -22.97 -1.94 -9.04
N ALA A 534 -24.19 -1.45 -9.22
CA ALA A 534 -25.38 -2.25 -9.41
C ALA A 534 -26.08 -1.73 -10.65
N SER A 535 -26.05 -2.51 -11.73
CA SER A 535 -26.70 -2.16 -12.98
C SER A 535 -27.65 -3.26 -13.40
N THR A 536 -28.72 -2.90 -14.10
CA THR A 536 -29.60 -3.87 -14.76
C THR A 536 -29.52 -3.61 -16.25
N GLY A 537 -29.30 -4.66 -17.04
CA GLY A 537 -29.14 -4.47 -18.46
C GLY A 537 -28.90 -5.76 -19.22
N TYR A 538 -28.36 -5.61 -20.42
CA TYR A 538 -28.06 -6.72 -21.31
C TYR A 538 -26.56 -7.03 -21.27
N ASP A 539 -26.23 -8.28 -20.95
CA ASP A 539 -24.87 -8.80 -21.01
C ASP A 539 -24.72 -9.72 -22.22
N TYR A 540 -23.64 -9.54 -22.97
CA TYR A 540 -23.33 -10.31 -24.16
C TYR A 540 -21.92 -10.90 -24.04
N GLU A 541 -21.84 -12.22 -23.88
CA GLU A 541 -20.57 -12.93 -23.93
C GLU A 541 -20.11 -13.07 -25.39
N VAL A 542 -19.06 -12.34 -25.75
CA VAL A 542 -18.42 -12.42 -27.08
C VAL A 542 -17.68 -13.74 -27.21
N VAL A 543 -16.96 -14.12 -26.15
CA VAL A 543 -16.29 -15.41 -26.02
C VAL A 543 -16.81 -16.05 -24.73
N PRO A 544 -17.60 -17.14 -24.83
CA PRO A 544 -18.15 -17.80 -23.66
C PRO A 544 -17.05 -18.14 -22.65
N GLY A 545 -17.20 -17.73 -21.40
CA GLY A 545 -16.21 -18.00 -20.36
C GLY A 545 -15.05 -17.00 -20.24
N ALA A 546 -14.87 -16.08 -21.20
CA ALA A 546 -13.64 -15.28 -21.29
C ALA A 546 -13.85 -13.77 -21.51
N VAL A 547 -14.80 -13.38 -22.36
CA VAL A 547 -14.98 -11.97 -22.78
C VAL A 547 -16.45 -11.61 -22.77
N SER A 548 -16.82 -10.58 -21.99
CA SER A 548 -18.18 -10.05 -21.93
C SER A 548 -18.23 -8.56 -22.26
N ILE A 549 -19.32 -8.18 -22.94
CA ILE A 549 -19.73 -6.81 -23.19
C ILE A 549 -21.07 -6.61 -22.51
N SER A 550 -21.13 -5.67 -21.57
CA SER A 550 -22.35 -5.35 -20.85
C SER A 550 -22.84 -3.93 -21.20
N LEU A 551 -24.14 -3.81 -21.36
CA LEU A 551 -24.84 -2.54 -21.51
C LEU A 551 -25.91 -2.44 -20.42
N GLY A 552 -25.67 -1.59 -19.43
CA GLY A 552 -26.54 -1.34 -18.29
C GLY A 552 -27.34 -0.06 -18.43
N LEU A 553 -28.59 -0.08 -17.98
CA LEU A 553 -29.34 1.13 -17.66
C LEU A 553 -29.66 1.08 -16.16
N SER A 554 -29.18 2.06 -15.43
CA SER A 554 -29.57 2.27 -14.04
C SER A 554 -30.38 3.57 -13.94
N ALA A 555 -31.50 3.51 -13.25
CA ALA A 555 -32.27 4.69 -12.91
C ALA A 555 -32.60 4.59 -11.42
N GLY A 556 -32.19 5.59 -10.64
CA GLY A 556 -32.34 5.52 -9.20
C GLY A 556 -31.89 6.77 -8.48
N ALA A 557 -32.17 6.78 -7.18
CA ALA A 557 -31.58 7.73 -6.26
C ALA A 557 -30.07 7.43 -6.14
N ARG A 558 -29.22 8.37 -6.56
CA ARG A 558 -27.79 8.33 -6.24
C ARG A 558 -27.57 9.09 -4.94
N GLN A 559 -26.82 8.50 -4.03
CA GLN A 559 -26.28 9.18 -2.86
C GLN A 559 -24.82 8.79 -2.72
N ALA A 560 -23.93 9.77 -2.84
CA ALA A 560 -22.58 9.60 -2.30
C ALA A 560 -22.70 9.41 -0.78
N LEU A 561 -21.84 8.58 -0.19
CA LEU A 561 -21.82 8.35 1.26
C LEU A 561 -21.68 9.69 2.02
N GLU A 562 -20.94 10.63 1.47
CA GLU A 562 -20.75 11.98 2.00
C GLU A 562 -22.03 12.84 1.96
N ASP A 563 -22.88 12.68 0.94
CA ASP A 563 -24.19 13.31 0.85
C ASP A 563 -25.19 12.69 1.85
N LEU A 564 -25.08 11.38 2.10
CA LEU A 564 -25.82 10.67 3.16
C LEU A 564 -25.41 11.16 4.55
N ILE A 565 -24.11 11.29 4.81
CA ILE A 565 -23.57 11.81 6.07
C ILE A 565 -23.97 13.27 6.28
N SER A 566 -24.00 14.07 5.22
CA SER A 566 -24.42 15.47 5.25
C SER A 566 -25.94 15.69 5.16
N LYS A 567 -26.75 14.61 5.21
CA LYS A 567 -28.23 14.63 5.17
C LYS A 567 -28.83 15.30 3.94
N ARG A 568 -28.14 15.27 2.79
CA ARG A 568 -28.70 15.76 1.53
C ARG A 568 -29.70 14.75 0.96
N SER A 569 -30.79 15.27 0.39
CA SER A 569 -31.80 14.44 -0.26
C SER A 569 -31.19 13.71 -1.46
N PRO A 570 -31.53 12.43 -1.69
CA PRO A 570 -31.04 11.69 -2.85
C PRO A 570 -31.38 12.42 -4.14
N THR A 571 -30.41 12.60 -5.03
CA THR A 571 -30.64 13.09 -6.39
C THR A 571 -31.08 11.93 -7.27
N LEU A 572 -32.13 12.13 -8.05
CA LEU A 572 -32.53 11.17 -9.08
C LEU A 572 -31.51 11.26 -10.22
N ALA A 573 -30.86 10.15 -10.52
CA ALA A 573 -29.91 10.02 -11.61
C ALA A 573 -30.35 8.91 -12.56
N ILE A 574 -30.08 9.12 -13.84
CA ILE A 574 -30.14 8.08 -14.87
C ILE A 574 -28.71 7.85 -15.32
N SER A 575 -28.21 6.62 -15.16
CA SER A 575 -26.93 6.20 -15.71
C SER A 575 -27.13 5.21 -16.85
N MET A 576 -26.35 5.41 -17.90
CA MET A 576 -26.13 4.41 -18.94
C MET A 576 -24.70 3.89 -18.75
N ASP A 577 -24.60 2.65 -18.29
CA ASP A 577 -23.33 1.98 -18.02
C ASP A 577 -22.97 1.10 -19.23
N PHE A 578 -21.70 1.09 -19.61
CA PHE A 578 -21.14 0.13 -20.55
C PHE A 578 -19.92 -0.52 -19.92
N GLY A 579 -19.76 -1.81 -20.15
CA GLY A 579 -18.64 -2.58 -19.64
C GLY A 579 -18.06 -3.45 -20.75
N PHE A 580 -16.73 -3.50 -20.81
CA PHE A 580 -15.99 -4.50 -21.54
C PHE A 580 -15.10 -5.21 -20.53
N ALA A 581 -15.17 -6.53 -20.47
CA ALA A 581 -14.52 -7.27 -19.41
C ALA A 581 -13.85 -8.53 -19.97
N VAL A 582 -12.56 -8.71 -19.67
CA VAL A 582 -11.80 -9.93 -19.97
C VAL A 582 -11.43 -10.63 -18.66
N GLY A 583 -11.83 -11.89 -18.52
CA GLY A 583 -11.69 -12.58 -17.26
C GLY A 583 -12.24 -13.99 -17.30
N VAL A 584 -12.23 -14.66 -16.15
CA VAL A 584 -12.83 -15.97 -16.02
C VAL A 584 -14.30 -15.77 -15.67
N THR A 585 -15.19 -16.17 -16.58
CA THR A 585 -16.62 -16.23 -16.30
C THR A 585 -16.99 -17.65 -15.85
N LYS A 586 -17.57 -17.75 -14.65
CA LYS A 586 -18.16 -18.98 -14.12
C LYS A 586 -19.65 -18.76 -13.88
N LYS A 587 -20.47 -18.99 -14.91
CA LYS A 587 -21.95 -18.93 -14.94
C LYS A 587 -22.60 -17.65 -14.37
N LEU A 588 -22.44 -17.39 -13.08
CA LEU A 588 -22.95 -16.21 -12.37
C LEU A 588 -21.82 -15.30 -11.90
N LEU A 589 -20.63 -15.83 -11.64
CA LEU A 589 -19.49 -15.05 -11.20
C LEU A 589 -18.64 -14.65 -12.39
N TRP A 590 -18.26 -13.39 -12.42
CA TRP A 590 -17.26 -12.87 -13.32
C TRP A 590 -16.12 -12.31 -12.47
N SER A 591 -14.89 -12.67 -12.81
CA SER A 591 -13.71 -12.03 -12.23
C SER A 591 -12.65 -11.86 -13.29
N GLY A 592 -12.08 -10.66 -13.36
CA GLY A 592 -11.05 -10.34 -14.32
C GLY A 592 -10.75 -8.86 -14.34
N THR A 593 -10.21 -8.39 -15.46
CA THR A 593 -9.94 -6.98 -15.69
C THR A 593 -10.93 -6.43 -16.70
N GLY A 594 -11.57 -5.32 -16.37
CA GLY A 594 -12.58 -4.70 -17.23
C GLY A 594 -12.40 -3.21 -17.37
N LEU A 595 -12.77 -2.71 -18.54
CA LEU A 595 -13.01 -1.30 -18.83
C LEU A 595 -14.50 -1.05 -18.65
N GLY A 596 -14.88 -0.33 -17.62
CA GLY A 596 -16.22 0.17 -17.41
C GLY A 596 -16.30 1.65 -17.76
N GLY A 597 -17.47 2.11 -18.17
CA GLY A 597 -17.77 3.52 -18.17
C GLY A 597 -19.25 3.75 -17.96
N SER A 598 -19.62 4.94 -17.51
CA SER A 598 -21.01 5.35 -17.57
C SER A 598 -21.19 6.80 -17.85
N VAL A 599 -22.29 7.10 -18.51
CA VAL A 599 -22.83 8.45 -18.60
C VAL A 599 -23.93 8.55 -17.57
N THR A 600 -23.70 9.34 -16.53
CA THR A 600 -24.72 9.62 -15.51
C THR A 600 -25.23 11.03 -15.67
N CYS A 601 -26.55 11.18 -15.79
CA CYS A 601 -27.23 12.46 -15.81
C CYS A 601 -28.12 12.60 -14.58
N GLU A 602 -27.81 13.60 -13.76
CA GLU A 602 -28.63 13.96 -12.59
C GLU A 602 -29.74 14.94 -12.98
N VAL A 603 -30.95 14.71 -12.44
CA VAL A 603 -32.10 15.58 -12.71
C VAL A 603 -31.86 16.96 -12.09
N GLY A 604 -31.55 17.95 -12.92
CA GLY A 604 -31.27 19.34 -12.51
C GLY A 604 -29.79 19.70 -12.41
N ALA A 605 -28.88 18.75 -12.64
CA ALA A 605 -27.44 18.98 -12.69
C ALA A 605 -26.86 18.59 -14.07
N SER A 606 -25.54 18.70 -14.23
CA SER A 606 -24.85 18.30 -15.46
C SER A 606 -24.72 16.78 -15.57
N CYS A 607 -24.62 16.28 -16.80
CA CYS A 607 -24.20 14.91 -17.02
C CYS A 607 -22.68 14.81 -16.83
N GLU A 608 -22.23 13.66 -16.32
CA GLU A 608 -20.84 13.27 -16.19
C GLU A 608 -20.63 11.92 -16.89
N ALA A 609 -19.56 11.80 -17.67
CA ALA A 609 -19.10 10.53 -18.19
C ALA A 609 -17.90 10.06 -17.38
N TYR A 610 -17.98 8.88 -16.78
CA TYR A 610 -16.84 8.23 -16.17
C TYR A 610 -16.34 7.07 -17.05
N ILE A 611 -15.03 6.85 -17.07
CA ILE A 611 -14.40 5.67 -17.65
C ILE A 611 -13.41 5.15 -16.60
N THR A 612 -13.42 3.85 -16.33
CA THR A 612 -12.54 3.21 -15.35
C THR A 612 -12.01 1.89 -15.88
N VAL A 613 -10.74 1.63 -15.63
CA VAL A 613 -10.14 0.30 -15.79
C VAL A 613 -9.98 -0.28 -14.41
N ALA A 614 -10.59 -1.42 -14.14
CA ALA A 614 -10.58 -2.03 -12.81
C ALA A 614 -10.39 -3.54 -12.90
N VAL A 615 -9.79 -4.11 -11.85
CA VAL A 615 -9.97 -5.54 -11.56
C VAL A 615 -11.35 -5.65 -10.93
N ILE A 616 -12.28 -6.29 -11.63
CA ILE A 616 -13.69 -6.34 -11.26
C ILE A 616 -14.03 -7.77 -10.85
N GLY A 617 -14.81 -7.89 -9.78
CA GLY A 617 -15.55 -9.09 -9.44
C GLY A 617 -17.03 -8.73 -9.50
N SER A 618 -17.78 -9.38 -10.39
CA SER A 618 -19.22 -9.15 -10.50
C SER A 618 -20.01 -10.44 -10.48
N VAL A 619 -21.27 -10.31 -10.07
CA VAL A 619 -22.27 -11.37 -10.09
C VAL A 619 -23.34 -10.95 -11.09
N ASN A 620 -23.48 -11.70 -12.17
CA ASN A 620 -24.53 -11.51 -13.17
C ASN A 620 -25.69 -12.44 -12.83
N ILE A 621 -26.79 -11.89 -12.33
CA ILE A 621 -28.01 -12.64 -12.02
C ILE A 621 -29.00 -12.44 -13.17
N PRO A 622 -29.31 -13.48 -13.97
CA PRO A 622 -30.34 -13.39 -14.99
C PRO A 622 -31.66 -12.93 -14.36
N THR A 623 -32.23 -11.85 -14.88
CA THR A 623 -33.43 -11.23 -14.28
C THR A 623 -34.51 -10.99 -15.31
N GLN A 624 -35.76 -10.97 -14.85
CA GLN A 624 -36.91 -10.52 -15.63
C GLN A 624 -37.40 -9.22 -15.01
N SER A 625 -36.60 -8.17 -15.20
CA SER A 625 -36.91 -6.83 -14.69
C SER A 625 -37.58 -5.97 -15.76
N ALA A 626 -38.47 -5.07 -15.35
CA ALA A 626 -39.01 -4.03 -16.23
C ALA A 626 -37.91 -3.09 -16.79
N ALA A 627 -36.71 -3.10 -16.18
CA ALA A 627 -35.53 -2.41 -16.70
C ALA A 627 -34.96 -3.02 -18.00
N CYS A 628 -35.45 -4.19 -18.42
CA CYS A 628 -35.07 -4.86 -19.66
C CYS A 628 -36.22 -4.78 -20.68
N PRO A 629 -36.31 -3.68 -21.47
CA PRO A 629 -37.47 -3.40 -22.32
C PRO A 629 -37.67 -4.43 -23.45
N MET A 630 -36.61 -5.15 -23.84
CA MET A 630 -36.66 -6.20 -24.87
C MET A 630 -36.93 -7.59 -24.29
N GLY A 631 -37.30 -7.68 -23.01
CA GLY A 631 -37.53 -8.95 -22.32
C GLY A 631 -36.23 -9.61 -21.83
N PRO A 632 -36.28 -10.91 -21.48
CA PRO A 632 -35.17 -11.62 -20.85
C PRO A 632 -33.95 -11.80 -21.76
N THR A 633 -34.12 -11.67 -23.08
CA THR A 633 -33.06 -11.79 -24.07
C THR A 633 -33.26 -10.76 -25.18
N TRP A 634 -32.18 -10.10 -25.60
CA TRP A 634 -32.16 -9.22 -26.77
C TRP A 634 -31.11 -9.74 -27.76
N GLY A 635 -31.55 -10.50 -28.76
CA GLY A 635 -30.65 -11.25 -29.61
C GLY A 635 -29.91 -12.32 -28.81
N ALA A 636 -28.58 -12.25 -28.79
CA ALA A 636 -27.73 -13.14 -28.00
C ALA A 636 -27.38 -12.59 -26.61
N ALA A 637 -27.81 -11.36 -26.28
CA ALA A 637 -27.58 -10.77 -24.97
C ALA A 637 -28.68 -11.21 -24.00
N THR A 638 -28.30 -11.53 -22.76
CA THR A 638 -29.22 -11.90 -21.68
C THR A 638 -29.43 -10.72 -20.74
N CYS A 639 -30.69 -10.47 -20.37
CA CYS A 639 -31.00 -9.50 -19.34
C CYS A 639 -30.50 -10.02 -17.98
N ALA A 640 -29.58 -9.29 -17.36
CA ALA A 640 -29.03 -9.61 -16.06
C ALA A 640 -29.00 -8.38 -15.17
N GLN A 641 -29.21 -8.61 -13.88
CA GLN A 641 -28.83 -7.66 -12.84
C GLN A 641 -27.40 -7.97 -12.46
N CYS A 642 -26.50 -7.04 -12.77
CA CYS A 642 -25.09 -7.12 -12.43
C CYS A 642 -24.86 -6.40 -11.11
N PHE A 643 -24.25 -7.10 -10.17
CA PHE A 643 -23.74 -6.46 -8.96
C PHE A 643 -22.26 -6.78 -8.84
N GLY A 644 -21.42 -5.76 -8.79
CA GLY A 644 -19.99 -5.94 -8.74
C GLY A 644 -19.28 -4.92 -7.88
N GLY A 645 -18.09 -5.35 -7.46
CA GLY A 645 -17.08 -4.50 -6.88
C GLY A 645 -15.86 -4.54 -7.78
N GLY A 646 -15.14 -3.44 -7.90
CA GLY A 646 -13.85 -3.43 -8.57
C GLY A 646 -12.86 -2.56 -7.84
N ILE A 647 -11.59 -2.90 -7.97
CA ILE A 647 -10.50 -1.99 -7.60
C ILE A 647 -10.10 -1.28 -8.87
N SER A 648 -10.46 0.00 -8.96
CA SER A 648 -10.02 0.85 -10.05
C SER A 648 -8.49 0.92 -10.06
N SER A 649 -7.93 0.87 -11.26
CA SER A 649 -6.52 1.09 -11.58
C SER A 649 -6.31 2.40 -12.34
N MET A 650 -7.33 2.82 -13.10
CA MET A 650 -7.38 4.07 -13.85
C MET A 650 -8.80 4.61 -13.78
N CYS A 651 -8.97 5.91 -13.60
CA CYS A 651 -10.27 6.55 -13.61
C CYS A 651 -10.24 7.92 -14.30
N CYS A 652 -11.19 8.12 -15.21
CA CYS A 652 -11.41 9.34 -15.97
C CYS A 652 -12.81 9.84 -15.69
N ASN A 653 -12.96 11.10 -15.30
CA ASN A 653 -14.25 11.78 -15.24
C ASN A 653 -14.27 12.95 -16.24
N MET A 654 -15.32 13.00 -17.06
CA MET A 654 -15.54 14.00 -18.11
C MET A 654 -16.87 14.71 -17.86
N GLY A 655 -16.79 15.99 -17.46
CA GLY A 655 -17.97 16.82 -17.21
C GLY A 655 -18.48 17.46 -18.49
N PHE A 656 -19.68 17.10 -18.96
CA PHE A 656 -20.22 17.61 -20.23
C PHE A 656 -20.51 19.11 -20.24
N LYS A 657 -20.83 19.70 -19.08
CA LYS A 657 -21.20 21.13 -18.98
C LYS A 657 -19.99 22.06 -18.96
N GLY A 658 -18.88 21.61 -18.38
CA GLY A 658 -17.65 22.41 -18.24
C GLY A 658 -16.54 22.04 -19.23
N GLY A 659 -16.64 20.88 -19.91
CA GLY A 659 -15.55 20.33 -20.70
C GLY A 659 -14.32 19.93 -19.87
N SER A 660 -14.47 19.86 -18.55
CA SER A 660 -13.39 19.44 -17.64
C SER A 660 -13.21 17.93 -17.72
N ASN A 661 -11.98 17.51 -18.01
CA ASN A 661 -11.59 16.10 -18.00
C ASN A 661 -10.52 15.92 -16.92
N ASP A 662 -10.77 15.05 -15.95
CA ASP A 662 -9.79 14.62 -14.94
C ASP A 662 -9.58 13.12 -15.11
N CYS A 663 -8.39 12.73 -15.59
CA CYS A 663 -8.00 11.35 -15.84
C CYS A 663 -6.75 11.04 -15.01
N ARG A 664 -6.82 10.04 -14.12
CA ARG A 664 -5.71 9.65 -13.26
C ARG A 664 -5.45 8.16 -13.30
#